data_AF-A0A2M8ENL5-F1
#
_entry.id   AF-A0A2M8ENL5-F1
#
_cell.length_a   1.000
_cell.length_b   1.000
_cell.length_c   1.000
_cell.angle_alpha   90.00
_cell.angle_beta   90.00
_cell.angle_gamma   90.00
#
_symmetry.space_group_name_H-M   'P 1'
#
loop_
_entity.id
_entity.type
_entity.pdbx_description
1 polymer ?
#
loop_
_entity_poly.entity_id
_entity_poly.type
_entity_poly.pdbx_seq_one_letter_code
_entity_poly.pdbx_strand_id
1 'polypeptide(L)'
;MRRKQQTVKKILISLSIIAAALIPAFFSIAEDNAIKTANYYLLSGAALEDKSIVETLALYDVLVLPAEAQVYNPDFPDEIRELNPDIILLAYVPSVSWNNSWNDRLHNVLEDSIKSSYWLNDKRGSNISIWPGTQALDLTSGWNHTLGDYVAGKILHNDYWDGVFFDEVSDEIAWVGDVKLSNNGSNVNEEWLDAYTELFYYTRELVGPDKIIISNGSSNLQHAPYVNGRMFESFPTPWEKDGRWSTNINNYLALEQNVLYEPVILINSDTSNTGNSTDYKRVRLGLSSALLGSGFFGFDFGTESHQQLWRFDEYDAYIGIAKDEAEQNSDGTWTRDFTNGMVIVNPTDYSQTIYLDGEFEKIRGTQDTTTNDGSIVTQVKIESKDGLILLRPIEEILNGVFLNGAFARVYNTSGEAYRNGFFSYDEDYAGGNQVIHYDLDFDGNLETVTANDGQVFIYDENGNLHASFYPYDNKFRGGINISVGDLESDGTVEIVTGTENGGGAHVRIFNANGVLINPGFFAYDDVYRGGVNVTIGDLNGDGWFEIICGAGVNGGPHVRIFNKDGRLINPGFFAYDYNSRYGVNVAALDTNGDGIDEILTGQGEGGVPEIKLFDKDGKELMNSFWAFSRSGNGVEVSAADLDGDGKEEIITFTQDVFTLSGI
;
A
#
# COMPACT_ATOMS: atom_id res chain seq x y z
N MET A 1 40.63 64.54 26.79
CA MET A 1 39.25 65.05 26.66
C MET A 1 38.38 63.95 26.06
N ARG A 2 37.30 63.63 26.77
CA ARG A 2 36.24 62.64 26.54
C ARG A 2 36.00 62.18 25.09
N ARG A 3 35.97 60.86 24.86
CA ARG A 3 34.98 60.24 23.97
C ARG A 3 34.21 59.18 24.77
N LYS A 4 32.90 59.42 24.87
CA LYS A 4 31.91 58.58 25.54
C LYS A 4 31.67 57.30 24.75
N GLN A 5 31.55 56.22 25.50
CA GLN A 5 31.00 54.93 25.12
C GLN A 5 29.60 55.07 24.52
N GLN A 6 29.35 54.37 23.42
CA GLN A 6 28.02 53.94 23.01
C GLN A 6 27.88 52.44 23.32
N THR A 7 26.80 52.14 24.01
CA THR A 7 26.44 50.86 24.61
C THR A 7 25.94 49.89 23.54
N VAL A 8 26.60 48.75 23.38
CA VAL A 8 26.00 47.56 22.73
C VAL A 8 25.45 46.69 23.84
N LYS A 9 24.11 46.64 23.97
CA LYS A 9 23.41 45.63 24.76
C LYS A 9 23.57 44.29 24.02
N LYS A 10 24.41 43.40 24.55
CA LYS A 10 24.36 41.97 24.24
C LYS A 10 23.13 41.40 24.94
N ILE A 11 22.13 41.00 24.17
CA ILE A 11 21.08 40.09 24.63
C ILE A 11 21.72 38.71 24.64
N LEU A 12 21.87 38.11 25.82
CA LEU A 12 22.12 36.67 25.95
C LEU A 12 20.82 35.98 25.54
N ILE A 13 20.84 35.28 24.41
CA ILE A 13 19.87 34.21 24.15
C ILE A 13 20.54 32.94 24.67
N SER A 14 20.04 32.44 25.80
CA SER A 14 20.28 31.10 26.27
C SER A 14 19.68 30.12 25.25
N LEU A 15 20.52 29.52 24.41
CA LEU A 15 20.17 28.32 23.66
C LEU A 15 20.08 27.17 24.67
N SER A 16 18.87 26.86 25.10
CA SER A 16 18.55 25.52 25.58
C SER A 16 18.44 24.64 24.35
N ILE A 17 19.55 23.97 23.99
CA ILE A 17 19.51 22.88 23.02
C ILE A 17 18.81 21.72 23.74
N ILE A 18 17.50 21.61 23.54
CA ILE A 18 16.83 20.32 23.67
C ILE A 18 17.25 19.58 22.40
N ALA A 19 18.29 18.76 22.51
CA ALA A 19 18.53 17.71 21.54
C ALA A 19 17.40 16.70 21.75
N ALA A 20 16.28 16.89 21.06
CA ALA A 20 15.44 15.78 20.70
C ALA A 20 16.29 14.98 19.72
N ALA A 21 16.88 13.88 20.20
CA ALA A 21 17.32 12.83 19.30
C ALA A 21 16.05 12.38 18.56
N LEU A 22 15.91 12.80 17.31
CA LEU A 22 15.07 12.10 16.36
C LEU A 22 15.75 10.75 16.17
N ILE A 23 15.33 9.77 16.97
CA ILE A 23 15.60 8.37 16.73
C ILE A 23 14.73 8.02 15.52
N PRO A 24 15.28 7.46 14.43
CA PRO A 24 14.43 6.85 13.44
C PRO A 24 13.81 5.64 14.14
N ALA A 25 12.53 5.72 14.47
CA ALA A 25 11.76 4.49 14.58
C ALA A 25 11.89 3.82 13.21
N PHE A 26 12.54 2.66 13.16
CA PHE A 26 12.49 1.81 11.98
C PHE A 26 11.07 1.27 11.88
N PHE A 27 10.17 2.11 11.37
CA PHE A 27 9.07 1.58 10.60
C PHE A 27 9.72 0.98 9.35
N SER A 28 9.35 -0.26 8.99
CA SER A 28 9.38 -0.64 7.58
C SER A 28 8.55 0.42 6.88
N ILE A 29 9.20 1.40 6.25
CA ILE A 29 8.48 2.31 5.37
C ILE A 29 8.11 1.39 4.23
N ALA A 30 6.82 1.06 4.12
CA ALA A 30 6.27 0.37 2.96
C ALA A 30 6.98 0.90 1.71
N GLU A 31 7.67 0.04 0.99
CA GLU A 31 8.22 0.47 -0.28
C GLU A 31 7.03 0.87 -1.16
N ASP A 32 7.12 2.00 -1.86
CA ASP A 32 6.03 2.57 -2.65
C ASP A 32 5.54 1.52 -3.67
N ASN A 33 4.34 0.95 -3.48
CA ASN A 33 3.79 -0.01 -4.43
C ASN A 33 3.40 0.72 -5.73
N ALA A 34 3.76 0.15 -6.88
CA ALA A 34 3.43 0.75 -8.17
C ALA A 34 1.93 0.69 -8.50
N ILE A 35 1.17 -0.23 -7.89
CA ILE A 35 -0.29 -0.29 -8.07
C ILE A 35 -0.93 0.85 -7.28
N LYS A 36 -1.39 1.86 -8.02
CA LYS A 36 -2.13 3.02 -7.48
C LYS A 36 -3.52 3.05 -8.07
N THR A 37 -4.50 3.37 -7.24
CA THR A 37 -5.93 3.27 -7.53
C THR A 37 -6.63 4.61 -7.36
N ALA A 38 -7.64 4.85 -8.17
CA ALA A 38 -8.47 6.04 -8.11
C ALA A 38 -9.95 5.68 -8.16
N ASN A 39 -10.79 6.47 -7.50
CA ASN A 39 -12.24 6.38 -7.65
C ASN A 39 -12.82 7.74 -8.05
N TYR A 40 -13.50 7.76 -9.19
CA TYR A 40 -14.32 8.87 -9.64
C TYR A 40 -15.73 8.70 -9.04
N TYR A 41 -15.94 9.25 -7.84
CA TYR A 41 -17.14 9.02 -7.03
C TYR A 41 -17.98 10.30 -6.90
N LEU A 42 -18.90 10.53 -7.82
CA LEU A 42 -19.69 11.78 -7.90
C LEU A 42 -20.94 11.78 -7.02
N LEU A 43 -20.83 11.37 -5.76
CA LEU A 43 -21.87 11.52 -4.74
C LEU A 43 -21.35 12.24 -3.50
N SER A 44 -22.25 12.99 -2.84
CA SER A 44 -22.01 13.69 -1.58
C SER A 44 -23.23 13.57 -0.65
N GLY A 45 -23.20 14.22 0.51
CA GLY A 45 -24.26 14.18 1.52
C GLY A 45 -24.36 12.80 2.16
N ALA A 46 -25.56 12.21 2.16
CA ALA A 46 -25.84 10.94 2.84
C ALA A 46 -24.95 9.77 2.40
N ALA A 47 -24.41 9.81 1.17
CA ALA A 47 -23.48 8.79 0.69
C ALA A 47 -22.15 8.81 1.46
N LEU A 48 -21.61 10.00 1.75
CA LEU A 48 -20.37 10.18 2.50
C LEU A 48 -20.59 10.18 4.02
N GLU A 49 -21.82 9.99 4.50
CA GLU A 49 -22.14 9.73 5.91
C GLU A 49 -22.22 8.22 6.22
N ASP A 50 -22.25 7.37 5.18
CA ASP A 50 -22.31 5.92 5.35
C ASP A 50 -20.92 5.35 5.61
N LYS A 51 -20.68 4.89 6.84
CA LYS A 51 -19.39 4.34 7.28
C LYS A 51 -18.85 3.26 6.36
N SER A 52 -19.71 2.39 5.80
CA SER A 52 -19.25 1.32 4.91
C SER A 52 -18.76 1.85 3.55
N ILE A 53 -19.37 2.93 3.07
CA ILE A 53 -18.91 3.63 1.87
C ILE A 53 -17.58 4.32 2.14
N VAL A 54 -17.45 5.03 3.27
CA VAL A 54 -16.19 5.70 3.66
C VAL A 54 -15.06 4.68 3.83
N GLU A 55 -15.30 3.57 4.52
CA GLU A 55 -14.33 2.48 4.66
C GLU A 55 -13.89 1.91 3.31
N THR A 56 -14.81 1.79 2.34
CA THR A 56 -14.46 1.30 1.00
C THR A 56 -13.70 2.36 0.18
N LEU A 57 -14.08 3.64 0.29
CA LEU A 57 -13.42 4.75 -0.38
C LEU A 57 -11.99 4.97 0.15
N ALA A 58 -11.74 4.69 1.43
CA ALA A 58 -10.42 4.77 2.03
C ALA A 58 -9.41 3.76 1.42
N LEU A 59 -9.90 2.70 0.75
CA LEU A 59 -9.05 1.72 0.06
C LEU A 59 -8.52 2.21 -1.31
N TYR A 60 -8.78 3.47 -1.69
CA TYR A 60 -8.26 4.09 -2.90
C TYR A 60 -7.26 5.18 -2.56
N ASP A 61 -6.31 5.43 -3.45
CA ASP A 61 -5.27 6.45 -3.26
C ASP A 61 -5.73 7.85 -3.69
N VAL A 62 -6.61 7.93 -4.69
CA VAL A 62 -7.17 9.21 -5.19
C VAL A 62 -8.69 9.14 -5.27
N LEU A 63 -9.35 10.14 -4.71
CA LEU A 63 -10.79 10.35 -4.88
C LEU A 63 -11.09 11.65 -5.63
N VAL A 64 -11.90 11.54 -6.67
CA VAL A 64 -12.52 12.69 -7.33
C VAL A 64 -13.97 12.76 -6.89
N LEU A 65 -14.32 13.82 -6.16
CA LEU A 65 -15.63 13.99 -5.51
C LEU A 65 -16.30 15.31 -5.95
N PRO A 66 -17.64 15.43 -5.88
CA PRO A 66 -18.32 16.69 -6.17
C PRO A 66 -17.85 17.80 -5.24
N ALA A 67 -17.56 18.99 -5.76
CA ALA A 67 -17.03 20.11 -4.95
C ALA A 67 -17.97 20.48 -3.78
N GLU A 68 -19.28 20.28 -3.93
CA GLU A 68 -20.29 20.49 -2.88
C GLU A 68 -20.18 19.51 -1.69
N ALA A 69 -19.35 18.47 -1.77
CA ALA A 69 -19.05 17.60 -0.62
C ALA A 69 -18.54 18.43 0.57
N GLN A 70 -17.75 19.48 0.35
CA GLN A 70 -17.29 20.38 1.41
C GLN A 70 -18.41 21.15 2.13
N VAL A 71 -19.60 21.24 1.51
CA VAL A 71 -20.78 21.89 2.10
C VAL A 71 -21.62 20.88 2.88
N TYR A 72 -21.79 19.68 2.34
CA TYR A 72 -22.65 18.66 2.92
C TYR A 72 -21.95 17.80 3.97
N ASN A 73 -20.64 17.58 3.84
CA ASN A 73 -19.83 16.67 4.64
C ASN A 73 -18.54 17.37 5.12
N PRO A 74 -18.62 18.44 5.93
CA PRO A 74 -17.45 19.26 6.30
C PRO A 74 -16.36 18.48 7.05
N ASP A 75 -16.71 17.41 7.75
CA ASP A 75 -15.79 16.59 8.57
C ASP A 75 -15.18 15.41 7.79
N PHE A 76 -15.63 15.16 6.55
CA PHE A 76 -15.23 13.99 5.76
C PHE A 76 -13.71 13.84 5.54
N PRO A 77 -12.94 14.91 5.24
CA PRO A 77 -11.49 14.77 5.07
C PRO A 77 -10.78 14.26 6.31
N ASP A 78 -11.24 14.64 7.51
CA ASP A 78 -10.68 14.16 8.77
C ASP A 78 -11.06 12.68 8.95
N GLU A 79 -12.34 12.33 8.74
CA GLU A 79 -12.84 10.96 8.88
C GLU A 79 -12.15 9.97 7.92
N ILE A 80 -11.93 10.35 6.66
CA ILE A 80 -11.29 9.44 5.69
C ILE A 80 -9.78 9.35 5.90
N ARG A 81 -9.12 10.43 6.35
CA ARG A 81 -7.68 10.43 6.65
C ARG A 81 -7.33 9.72 7.95
N GLU A 82 -8.30 9.49 8.84
CA GLU A 82 -8.13 8.53 9.94
C GLU A 82 -7.97 7.09 9.44
N LEU A 83 -8.53 6.76 8.26
CA LEU A 83 -8.46 5.43 7.65
C LEU A 83 -7.35 5.30 6.60
N ASN A 84 -7.10 6.37 5.85
CA ASN A 84 -6.03 6.46 4.85
C ASN A 84 -5.40 7.87 4.91
N PRO A 85 -4.32 8.05 5.68
CA PRO A 85 -3.67 9.35 5.86
C PRO A 85 -3.12 9.96 4.57
N ASP A 86 -2.79 9.13 3.57
CA ASP A 86 -2.14 9.53 2.32
C ASP A 86 -3.13 9.79 1.17
N ILE A 87 -4.43 9.63 1.42
CA ILE A 87 -5.47 9.79 0.40
C ILE A 87 -5.49 11.21 -0.20
N ILE A 88 -5.54 11.27 -1.54
CA ILE A 88 -5.63 12.51 -2.29
C ILE A 88 -7.09 12.81 -2.61
N LEU A 89 -7.58 13.99 -2.18
CA LEU A 89 -8.93 14.47 -2.44
C LEU A 89 -8.95 15.57 -3.51
N LEU A 90 -9.62 15.31 -4.62
CA LEU A 90 -9.76 16.24 -5.75
C LEU A 90 -11.20 16.72 -5.93
N ALA A 91 -11.39 18.03 -5.96
CA ALA A 91 -12.69 18.65 -6.21
C ALA A 91 -13.05 18.59 -7.70
N TYR A 92 -14.13 17.91 -8.05
CA TYR A 92 -14.71 17.92 -9.38
C TYR A 92 -15.32 19.29 -9.71
N VAL A 93 -14.85 19.93 -10.78
CA VAL A 93 -15.30 21.25 -11.24
C VAL A 93 -15.49 21.25 -12.76
N PRO A 94 -16.73 21.34 -13.27
CA PRO A 94 -16.99 21.56 -14.69
C PRO A 94 -16.41 22.90 -15.14
N SER A 95 -15.57 22.89 -16.17
CA SER A 95 -14.89 24.12 -16.61
C SER A 95 -15.79 25.06 -17.40
N VAL A 96 -16.78 24.52 -18.12
CA VAL A 96 -17.55 25.27 -19.11
C VAL A 96 -19.06 25.04 -19.03
N SER A 97 -19.57 24.17 -18.17
CA SER A 97 -21.01 23.93 -18.04
C SER A 97 -21.59 24.43 -16.72
N TRP A 98 -22.74 25.10 -16.82
CA TRP A 98 -23.59 25.45 -15.68
C TRP A 98 -24.82 24.55 -15.62
N ASN A 99 -25.12 24.01 -14.44
CA ASN A 99 -26.31 23.20 -14.19
C ASN A 99 -27.28 23.91 -13.23
N ASN A 100 -28.49 24.21 -13.70
CA ASN A 100 -29.55 24.86 -12.90
C ASN A 100 -30.10 23.99 -11.76
N SER A 101 -29.66 22.73 -11.66
CA SER A 101 -30.05 21.81 -10.59
C SER A 101 -29.19 21.98 -9.34
N TRP A 102 -28.04 22.65 -9.44
CA TRP A 102 -27.20 22.95 -8.28
C TRP A 102 -27.92 23.92 -7.34
N ASN A 103 -27.98 23.56 -6.06
CA ASN A 103 -28.74 24.30 -5.05
C ASN A 103 -28.06 24.22 -3.68
N ASP A 104 -26.82 24.66 -3.62
CA ASP A 104 -26.03 24.75 -2.40
C ASP A 104 -25.27 26.08 -2.34
N ARG A 105 -24.69 26.39 -1.19
CA ARG A 105 -24.04 27.69 -0.96
C ARG A 105 -22.82 27.92 -1.83
N LEU A 106 -22.10 26.87 -2.20
CA LEU A 106 -20.89 26.95 -3.01
C LEU A 106 -21.27 27.36 -4.44
N HIS A 107 -22.22 26.67 -5.05
CA HIS A 107 -22.69 26.99 -6.40
C HIS A 107 -23.50 28.30 -6.48
N ASN A 108 -24.24 28.70 -5.44
CA ASN A 108 -24.88 30.03 -5.41
C ASN A 108 -23.85 31.18 -5.54
N VAL A 109 -22.68 31.03 -4.91
CA VAL A 109 -21.59 32.02 -5.03
C VAL A 109 -21.01 32.03 -6.45
N LEU A 110 -20.91 30.86 -7.09
CA LEU A 110 -20.48 30.76 -8.48
C LEU A 110 -21.50 31.42 -9.41
N GLU A 111 -22.80 31.16 -9.25
CA GLU A 111 -23.88 31.75 -10.05
C GLU A 111 -23.81 33.28 -10.02
N ASP A 112 -23.69 33.87 -8.83
CA ASP A 112 -23.60 35.32 -8.62
C ASP A 112 -22.39 35.96 -9.33
N SER A 113 -21.36 35.16 -9.64
CA SER A 113 -20.16 35.61 -10.35
C SER A 113 -20.30 35.54 -11.89
N ILE A 114 -21.28 34.80 -12.40
CA ILE A 114 -21.49 34.63 -13.85
C ILE A 114 -22.15 35.87 -14.44
N LYS A 115 -21.42 36.55 -15.33
CA LYS A 115 -21.94 37.71 -16.06
C LYS A 115 -22.67 37.28 -17.32
N SER A 116 -23.64 38.07 -17.76
CA SER A 116 -24.39 37.80 -19.00
C SER A 116 -23.51 37.69 -20.25
N SER A 117 -22.32 38.31 -20.24
CA SER A 117 -21.33 38.24 -21.32
C SER A 117 -20.53 36.94 -21.35
N TYR A 118 -20.64 36.10 -20.32
CA TYR A 118 -19.88 34.86 -20.21
C TYR A 118 -20.57 33.67 -20.87
N TRP A 119 -21.84 33.80 -21.26
CA TRP A 119 -22.57 32.70 -21.87
C TRP A 119 -22.09 32.43 -23.30
N LEU A 120 -21.79 31.17 -23.61
CA LEU A 120 -21.45 30.74 -24.96
C LEU A 120 -22.72 30.73 -25.82
N ASN A 121 -22.63 31.42 -26.95
CA ASN A 121 -23.73 31.54 -27.89
C ASN A 121 -23.29 31.15 -29.30
N ASP A 122 -24.24 30.71 -30.12
CA ASP A 122 -24.03 30.62 -31.57
C ASP A 122 -23.95 32.01 -32.21
N LYS A 123 -23.56 32.09 -33.49
CA LYS A 123 -23.54 33.37 -34.23
C LYS A 123 -24.92 34.03 -34.41
N ARG A 124 -26.01 33.34 -34.08
CA ARG A 124 -27.40 33.87 -34.10
C ARG A 124 -27.85 34.38 -32.72
N GLY A 125 -27.05 34.16 -31.68
CA GLY A 125 -27.34 34.55 -30.30
C GLY A 125 -28.16 33.53 -29.51
N SER A 126 -28.20 32.26 -29.94
CA SER A 126 -28.82 31.16 -29.19
C SER A 126 -27.80 30.56 -28.23
N ASN A 127 -28.23 30.22 -27.01
CA ASN A 127 -27.40 29.53 -26.04
C ASN A 127 -26.90 28.18 -26.58
N ILE A 128 -25.65 27.85 -26.26
CA ILE A 128 -25.05 26.55 -26.54
C ILE A 128 -25.04 25.70 -25.26
N SER A 129 -25.18 24.38 -25.43
CA SER A 129 -25.17 23.39 -24.37
C SER A 129 -24.17 22.30 -24.76
N ILE A 130 -23.25 21.96 -23.88
CA ILE A 130 -22.29 20.87 -24.10
C ILE A 130 -22.93 19.55 -23.66
N TRP A 131 -23.58 19.55 -22.49
CA TRP A 131 -24.33 18.40 -21.97
C TRP A 131 -25.84 18.66 -21.84
N PRO A 132 -26.70 17.65 -21.96
CA PRO A 132 -28.14 17.81 -21.75
C PRO A 132 -28.47 18.45 -20.39
N GLY A 133 -29.29 19.50 -20.40
CA GLY A 133 -29.72 20.18 -19.16
C GLY A 133 -28.76 21.24 -18.63
N THR A 134 -27.64 21.49 -19.31
CA THR A 134 -26.66 22.52 -18.94
C THR A 134 -26.76 23.77 -19.83
N GLN A 135 -25.99 24.81 -19.50
CA GLN A 135 -25.72 25.94 -20.38
C GLN A 135 -24.21 26.20 -20.40
N ALA A 136 -23.65 26.33 -21.61
CA ALA A 136 -22.21 26.49 -21.78
C ALA A 136 -21.75 27.94 -21.56
N LEU A 137 -20.55 28.07 -20.99
CA LEU A 137 -19.84 29.32 -20.74
C LEU A 137 -18.69 29.46 -21.74
N ASP A 138 -18.50 30.67 -22.22
CA ASP A 138 -17.44 31.05 -23.15
C ASP A 138 -16.15 31.25 -22.37
N LEU A 139 -15.26 30.26 -22.45
CA LEU A 139 -13.97 30.29 -21.75
C LEU A 139 -13.05 31.42 -22.25
N THR A 140 -13.27 31.94 -23.46
CA THR A 140 -12.50 33.08 -23.98
C THR A 140 -12.96 34.42 -23.40
N SER A 141 -14.07 34.43 -22.68
CA SER A 141 -14.55 35.60 -21.94
C SER A 141 -13.81 35.75 -20.60
N GLY A 142 -14.21 36.72 -19.78
CA GLY A 142 -13.70 36.84 -18.40
C GLY A 142 -14.10 35.68 -17.47
N TRP A 143 -14.81 34.67 -17.98
CA TRP A 143 -15.15 33.46 -17.25
C TRP A 143 -13.91 32.69 -16.79
N ASN A 144 -12.86 32.59 -17.62
CA ASN A 144 -11.65 31.83 -17.25
C ASN A 144 -11.01 32.33 -15.94
N HIS A 145 -10.81 33.63 -15.77
CA HIS A 145 -10.28 34.21 -14.53
C HIS A 145 -11.30 34.14 -13.40
N THR A 146 -12.59 34.30 -13.70
CA THR A 146 -13.66 34.17 -12.68
C THR A 146 -13.68 32.77 -12.08
N LEU A 147 -13.54 31.73 -12.91
CA LEU A 147 -13.47 30.34 -12.48
C LEU A 147 -12.18 30.07 -11.69
N GLY A 148 -11.02 30.56 -12.15
CA GLY A 148 -9.76 30.44 -11.41
C GLY A 148 -9.81 31.09 -10.02
N ASP A 149 -10.35 32.31 -9.93
CA ASP A 149 -10.57 33.02 -8.65
C ASP A 149 -11.51 32.23 -7.73
N TYR A 150 -12.56 31.64 -8.29
CA TYR A 150 -13.51 30.82 -7.54
C TYR A 150 -12.87 29.54 -7.01
N VAL A 151 -12.15 28.79 -7.85
CA VAL A 151 -11.45 27.57 -7.44
C VAL A 151 -10.46 27.89 -6.32
N ALA A 152 -9.60 28.90 -6.50
CA ALA A 152 -8.62 29.28 -5.47
C ALA A 152 -9.28 29.80 -4.18
N GLY A 153 -10.31 30.65 -4.31
CA GLY A 153 -10.88 31.39 -3.18
C GLY A 153 -12.08 30.74 -2.48
N LYS A 154 -12.68 29.69 -3.06
CA LYS A 154 -13.89 29.01 -2.55
C LYS A 154 -13.77 27.50 -2.45
N ILE A 155 -12.92 26.87 -3.27
CA ILE A 155 -12.69 25.43 -3.21
C ILE A 155 -11.38 25.18 -2.44
N LEU A 156 -10.25 25.64 -2.96
CA LEU A 156 -8.91 25.35 -2.44
C LEU A 156 -8.43 26.31 -1.32
N HIS A 157 -9.35 27.06 -0.72
CA HIS A 157 -9.05 28.08 0.30
C HIS A 157 -8.71 27.51 1.68
N ASN A 158 -8.94 26.21 1.90
CA ASN A 158 -8.68 25.48 3.12
C ASN A 158 -8.08 24.09 2.79
N ASP A 159 -7.90 23.25 3.81
CA ASP A 159 -7.24 21.95 3.68
C ASP A 159 -8.23 20.79 3.43
N TYR A 160 -9.48 21.12 3.02
CA TYR A 160 -10.45 20.10 2.65
C TYR A 160 -10.00 19.33 1.39
N TRP A 161 -9.46 20.04 0.40
CA TRP A 161 -9.04 19.49 -0.89
C TRP A 161 -7.53 19.62 -1.10
N ASP A 162 -6.93 18.58 -1.64
CA ASP A 162 -5.53 18.57 -2.08
C ASP A 162 -5.39 19.20 -3.46
N GLY A 163 -6.45 19.16 -4.26
CA GLY A 163 -6.46 19.75 -5.59
C GLY A 163 -7.82 19.86 -6.25
N VAL A 164 -7.77 20.23 -7.53
CA VAL A 164 -8.93 20.41 -8.40
C VAL A 164 -8.83 19.50 -9.62
N PHE A 165 -9.96 18.90 -9.97
CA PHE A 165 -10.20 18.16 -11.19
C PHE A 165 -11.08 19.03 -12.11
N PHE A 166 -10.48 19.59 -13.15
CA PHE A 166 -11.24 20.34 -14.16
C PHE A 166 -11.83 19.39 -15.18
N ASP A 167 -13.16 19.33 -15.21
CA ASP A 167 -13.88 18.51 -16.18
C ASP A 167 -14.28 19.30 -17.45
N GLU A 168 -14.66 18.57 -18.49
CA GLU A 168 -15.08 19.07 -19.80
C GLU A 168 -13.96 19.82 -20.56
N VAL A 169 -12.70 19.46 -20.35
CA VAL A 169 -11.56 20.11 -21.00
C VAL A 169 -11.44 19.61 -22.43
N SER A 170 -11.38 20.52 -23.40
CA SER A 170 -11.25 20.17 -24.82
C SER A 170 -10.36 21.15 -25.56
N ASP A 171 -9.48 20.62 -26.40
CA ASP A 171 -8.61 21.42 -27.28
C ASP A 171 -9.38 22.20 -28.36
N GLU A 172 -10.63 21.79 -28.62
CA GLU A 172 -11.44 22.34 -29.70
C GLU A 172 -12.87 22.62 -29.25
N ILE A 173 -13.51 23.60 -29.88
CA ILE A 173 -14.91 23.97 -29.61
C ILE A 173 -15.78 23.96 -30.87
N ALA A 174 -15.19 23.99 -32.07
CA ALA A 174 -15.95 24.05 -33.32
C ALA A 174 -16.94 22.87 -33.52
N TRP A 175 -16.74 21.76 -32.83
CA TRP A 175 -17.60 20.58 -32.89
C TRP A 175 -19.01 20.82 -32.30
N VAL A 176 -19.21 21.82 -31.43
CA VAL A 176 -20.53 22.19 -30.89
C VAL A 176 -21.35 23.08 -31.83
N GLY A 177 -20.77 23.50 -32.96
CA GLY A 177 -21.44 24.26 -34.02
C GLY A 177 -20.81 25.63 -34.33
N ASP A 178 -21.60 26.54 -34.86
CA ASP A 178 -21.15 27.87 -35.31
C ASP A 178 -21.07 28.84 -34.13
N VAL A 179 -20.08 28.62 -33.26
CA VAL A 179 -19.85 29.37 -32.03
C VAL A 179 -19.47 30.82 -32.28
N LYS A 180 -19.83 31.68 -31.32
CA LYS A 180 -19.40 33.07 -31.24
C LYS A 180 -18.63 33.27 -29.93
N LEU A 181 -17.30 33.30 -30.04
CA LEU A 181 -16.40 33.58 -28.94
C LEU A 181 -16.31 35.09 -28.65
N SER A 182 -15.95 35.44 -27.42
CA SER A 182 -15.74 36.82 -26.96
C SER A 182 -14.49 37.42 -27.61
N ASN A 183 -13.47 36.60 -27.80
CA ASN A 183 -12.33 36.92 -28.64
C ASN A 183 -12.75 36.86 -30.11
N ASN A 184 -12.42 37.91 -30.88
CA ASN A 184 -12.80 38.04 -32.30
C ASN A 184 -11.66 37.56 -33.21
N GLY A 185 -10.90 36.54 -32.81
CA GLY A 185 -9.86 36.00 -33.66
C GLY A 185 -10.46 35.21 -34.83
N SER A 186 -9.57 34.75 -35.71
CA SER A 186 -9.96 34.05 -36.93
C SER A 186 -10.08 32.53 -36.75
N ASN A 187 -9.63 31.98 -35.62
CA ASN A 187 -9.52 30.54 -35.40
C ASN A 187 -10.07 30.17 -34.01
N VAL A 188 -11.33 29.76 -33.98
CA VAL A 188 -12.06 29.49 -32.73
C VAL A 188 -11.45 28.37 -31.89
N ASN A 189 -10.81 27.37 -32.51
CA ASN A 189 -10.19 26.26 -31.76
C ASN A 189 -8.88 26.69 -31.10
N GLU A 190 -8.05 27.47 -31.79
CA GLU A 190 -6.81 28.02 -31.22
C GLU A 190 -7.10 28.98 -30.06
N GLU A 191 -8.10 29.84 -30.21
CA GLU A 191 -8.54 30.74 -29.13
C GLU A 191 -9.09 29.98 -27.92
N TRP A 192 -9.73 28.83 -28.14
CA TRP A 192 -10.27 27.98 -27.08
C TRP A 192 -9.17 27.23 -26.33
N LEU A 193 -8.21 26.65 -27.05
CA LEU A 193 -7.03 26.01 -26.47
C LEU A 193 -6.21 26.99 -25.62
N ASP A 194 -5.99 28.20 -26.13
CA ASP A 194 -5.29 29.26 -25.38
C ASP A 194 -6.06 29.66 -24.12
N ALA A 195 -7.39 29.70 -24.17
CA ALA A 195 -8.21 30.03 -23.01
C ALA A 195 -8.16 28.96 -21.90
N TYR A 196 -8.09 27.67 -22.24
CA TYR A 196 -7.82 26.61 -21.25
C TYR A 196 -6.42 26.71 -20.65
N THR A 197 -5.42 26.96 -21.50
CA THR A 197 -4.04 27.16 -21.02
C THR A 197 -3.97 28.34 -20.04
N GLU A 198 -4.66 29.44 -20.35
CA GLU A 198 -4.76 30.59 -19.47
C GLU A 198 -5.50 30.27 -18.16
N LEU A 199 -6.58 29.47 -18.21
CA LEU A 199 -7.28 29.01 -16.99
C LEU A 199 -6.31 28.23 -16.08
N PHE A 200 -5.56 27.28 -16.62
CA PHE A 200 -4.62 26.48 -15.82
C PHE A 200 -3.46 27.30 -15.29
N TYR A 201 -2.85 28.14 -16.13
CA TYR A 201 -1.81 29.07 -15.72
C TYR A 201 -2.29 29.99 -14.59
N TYR A 202 -3.42 30.65 -14.78
CA TYR A 202 -3.94 31.60 -13.80
C TYR A 202 -4.33 30.91 -12.49
N THR A 203 -4.97 29.74 -12.56
CA THR A 203 -5.30 28.96 -11.36
C THR A 203 -4.01 28.55 -10.63
N ARG A 204 -2.99 28.06 -11.34
CA ARG A 204 -1.69 27.69 -10.75
C ARG A 204 -1.01 28.87 -10.05
N GLU A 205 -1.01 30.05 -10.65
CA GLU A 205 -0.45 31.27 -10.05
C GLU A 205 -1.16 31.66 -8.74
N LEU A 206 -2.46 31.35 -8.62
CA LEU A 206 -3.24 31.63 -7.41
C LEU A 206 -3.01 30.60 -6.29
N VAL A 207 -2.90 29.32 -6.64
CA VAL A 207 -2.90 28.22 -5.66
C VAL A 207 -1.50 27.72 -5.29
N GLY A 208 -0.48 28.09 -6.07
CA GLY A 208 0.90 27.70 -5.83
C GLY A 208 1.23 26.27 -6.30
N PRO A 209 2.48 25.82 -6.07
CA PRO A 209 2.96 24.53 -6.58
C PRO A 209 2.41 23.32 -5.81
N ASP A 210 1.97 23.51 -4.56
CA ASP A 210 1.61 22.42 -3.66
C ASP A 210 0.23 21.81 -3.96
N LYS A 211 -0.70 22.59 -4.54
CA LYS A 211 -2.05 22.08 -4.87
C LYS A 211 -2.04 21.29 -6.18
N ILE A 212 -2.80 20.20 -6.23
CA ILE A 212 -2.91 19.37 -7.44
C ILE A 212 -3.87 20.03 -8.42
N ILE A 213 -3.52 20.07 -9.71
CA ILE A 213 -4.41 20.47 -10.80
C ILE A 213 -4.38 19.38 -11.86
N ILE A 214 -5.50 18.70 -12.10
CA ILE A 214 -5.63 17.76 -13.21
C ILE A 214 -6.85 18.10 -14.08
N SER A 215 -6.82 17.64 -15.32
CA SER A 215 -7.90 17.87 -16.30
C SER A 215 -8.56 16.57 -16.75
N ASN A 216 -9.78 16.63 -17.25
CA ASN A 216 -10.39 15.55 -18.02
C ASN A 216 -10.64 16.00 -19.46
N GLY A 217 -9.84 15.47 -20.39
CA GLY A 217 -10.15 15.54 -21.83
C GLY A 217 -9.04 16.02 -22.78
N SER A 218 -7.89 16.53 -22.31
CA SER A 218 -6.80 16.99 -23.20
C SER A 218 -5.41 16.46 -22.83
N SER A 219 -4.68 15.91 -23.81
CA SER A 219 -3.26 15.54 -23.72
C SER A 219 -2.33 16.60 -24.32
N ASN A 220 -2.83 17.82 -24.55
CA ASN A 220 -2.02 18.84 -25.18
C ASN A 220 -0.91 19.31 -24.23
N LEU A 221 0.34 19.14 -24.66
CA LEU A 221 1.51 19.49 -23.85
C LEU A 221 1.64 21.00 -23.57
N GLN A 222 0.85 21.85 -24.24
CA GLN A 222 0.73 23.27 -23.90
C GLN A 222 0.22 23.47 -22.45
N HIS A 223 -0.55 22.53 -21.91
CA HIS A 223 -1.07 22.59 -20.54
C HIS A 223 -0.08 22.07 -19.49
N ALA A 224 0.85 21.19 -19.88
CA ALA A 224 1.74 20.44 -18.97
C ALA A 224 2.51 21.32 -17.95
N PRO A 225 2.96 22.55 -18.27
CA PRO A 225 3.64 23.41 -17.29
C PRO A 225 2.79 23.86 -16.09
N TYR A 226 1.47 23.67 -16.13
CA TYR A 226 0.53 24.21 -15.13
C TYR A 226 -0.27 23.14 -14.40
N VAL A 227 -0.24 21.90 -14.89
CA VAL A 227 -1.03 20.77 -14.37
C VAL A 227 -0.12 19.65 -13.87
N ASN A 228 -0.63 18.83 -12.95
CA ASN A 228 -0.03 17.59 -12.49
C ASN A 228 -0.33 16.43 -13.44
N GLY A 229 -1.36 16.55 -14.28
CA GLY A 229 -1.74 15.51 -15.23
C GLY A 229 -3.18 15.61 -15.70
N ARG A 230 -3.77 14.46 -16.05
CA ARG A 230 -5.14 14.36 -16.56
C ARG A 230 -5.77 13.02 -16.23
N MET A 231 -7.09 12.92 -16.43
CA MET A 231 -7.79 11.67 -16.61
C MET A 231 -7.89 11.28 -18.10
N PHE A 232 -7.62 10.02 -18.39
CA PHE A 232 -8.00 9.30 -19.60
C PHE A 232 -9.29 8.53 -19.31
N GLU A 233 -10.42 9.18 -19.51
CA GLU A 233 -11.75 8.62 -19.26
C GLU A 233 -12.15 7.57 -20.31
N SER A 234 -12.95 6.59 -19.91
CA SER A 234 -13.39 5.49 -20.77
C SER A 234 -12.23 4.76 -21.45
N PHE A 235 -11.10 4.62 -20.74
CA PHE A 235 -9.84 4.17 -21.31
C PHE A 235 -9.97 2.81 -22.03
N PRO A 236 -9.47 2.68 -23.28
CA PRO A 236 -8.86 3.74 -24.11
C PRO A 236 -9.87 4.82 -24.51
N THR A 237 -9.53 6.09 -24.24
CA THR A 237 -10.43 7.23 -24.41
C THR A 237 -10.86 7.36 -25.88
N PRO A 238 -12.15 7.18 -26.21
CA PRO A 238 -12.61 7.14 -27.61
C PRO A 238 -12.43 8.46 -28.38
N TRP A 239 -12.44 9.58 -27.66
CA TRP A 239 -12.27 10.93 -28.23
C TRP A 239 -10.82 11.42 -28.21
N GLU A 240 -9.87 10.61 -27.73
CA GLU A 240 -8.44 10.92 -27.80
C GLU A 240 -7.92 10.64 -29.23
N LYS A 241 -7.96 11.66 -30.08
CA LYS A 241 -7.54 11.60 -31.51
C LYS A 241 -8.24 10.48 -32.29
N ASP A 242 -7.62 9.32 -32.44
CA ASP A 242 -8.15 8.16 -33.16
C ASP A 242 -8.75 7.07 -32.24
N GLY A 243 -8.79 7.33 -30.93
CA GLY A 243 -9.36 6.46 -29.91
C GLY A 243 -8.60 5.14 -29.71
N ARG A 244 -7.42 4.97 -30.31
CA ARG A 244 -6.64 3.74 -30.20
C ARG A 244 -5.88 3.69 -28.89
N TRP A 245 -5.75 2.50 -28.33
CA TRP A 245 -4.93 2.24 -27.15
C TRP A 245 -3.51 2.80 -27.29
N SER A 246 -2.85 2.58 -28.44
CA SER A 246 -1.48 3.05 -28.68
C SER A 246 -1.36 4.58 -28.66
N THR A 247 -2.39 5.29 -29.12
CA THR A 247 -2.41 6.75 -29.12
C THR A 247 -2.62 7.29 -27.72
N ASN A 248 -3.47 6.64 -26.93
CA ASN A 248 -3.69 6.99 -25.52
C ASN A 248 -2.42 6.79 -24.71
N ILE A 249 -1.77 5.62 -24.80
CA ILE A 249 -0.57 5.31 -24.01
C ILE A 249 0.64 6.16 -24.39
N ASN A 250 0.86 6.42 -25.67
CA ASN A 250 1.92 7.35 -26.05
C ASN A 250 1.66 8.78 -25.53
N ASN A 251 0.40 9.23 -25.51
CA ASN A 251 0.07 10.55 -24.97
C ASN A 251 0.19 10.59 -23.45
N TYR A 252 -0.19 9.52 -22.76
CA TYR A 252 -0.02 9.35 -21.31
C TYR A 252 1.46 9.45 -20.91
N LEU A 253 2.32 8.57 -21.46
CA LEU A 253 3.74 8.55 -21.11
C LEU A 253 4.45 9.85 -21.52
N ALA A 254 4.04 10.46 -22.63
CA ALA A 254 4.55 11.77 -23.02
C ALA A 254 4.13 12.88 -22.02
N LEU A 255 2.89 12.88 -21.55
CA LEU A 255 2.42 13.88 -20.59
C LEU A 255 3.17 13.75 -19.27
N GLU A 256 3.31 12.53 -18.75
CA GLU A 256 4.07 12.22 -17.52
C GLU A 256 5.48 12.80 -17.56
N GLN A 257 6.18 12.67 -18.69
CA GLN A 257 7.54 13.20 -18.86
C GLN A 257 7.62 14.73 -18.98
N ASN A 258 6.49 15.42 -19.20
CA ASN A 258 6.45 16.85 -19.53
C ASN A 258 5.76 17.72 -18.48
N VAL A 259 5.03 17.13 -17.52
CA VAL A 259 4.50 17.88 -16.38
C VAL A 259 5.65 18.37 -15.49
N LEU A 260 5.48 19.53 -14.85
CA LEU A 260 6.50 20.16 -14.00
C LEU A 260 6.27 19.95 -12.50
N TYR A 261 5.29 19.11 -12.16
CA TYR A 261 4.87 18.78 -10.80
C TYR A 261 4.78 17.27 -10.67
N GLU A 262 4.59 16.78 -9.44
CA GLU A 262 4.37 15.35 -9.19
C GLU A 262 3.20 14.84 -10.06
N PRO A 263 3.42 13.81 -10.92
CA PRO A 263 2.40 13.33 -11.82
C PRO A 263 1.18 12.78 -11.10
N VAL A 264 0.00 13.29 -11.47
CA VAL A 264 -1.28 12.71 -11.06
C VAL A 264 -2.06 12.46 -12.34
N ILE A 265 -1.95 11.23 -12.85
CA ILE A 265 -2.58 10.82 -14.11
C ILE A 265 -3.51 9.64 -13.84
N LEU A 266 -4.78 9.78 -14.22
CA LEU A 266 -5.81 8.78 -13.98
C LEU A 266 -6.10 8.02 -15.27
N ILE A 267 -5.94 6.71 -15.27
CA ILE A 267 -6.44 5.81 -16.30
C ILE A 267 -7.76 5.24 -15.81
N ASN A 268 -8.89 5.82 -16.25
CA ASN A 268 -10.22 5.37 -15.82
C ASN A 268 -10.87 4.54 -16.92
N SER A 269 -10.94 3.21 -16.73
CA SER A 269 -11.72 2.33 -17.60
C SER A 269 -13.15 2.23 -17.06
N ASP A 270 -14.07 1.71 -17.87
CA ASP A 270 -15.48 1.64 -17.48
C ASP A 270 -16.19 0.40 -18.00
N THR A 271 -17.46 0.21 -17.63
CA THR A 271 -18.28 -0.87 -18.20
C THR A 271 -18.99 -0.47 -19.50
N SER A 272 -18.69 0.70 -20.06
CA SER A 272 -19.42 1.29 -21.19
C SER A 272 -20.93 1.36 -20.95
N ASN A 273 -21.32 1.84 -19.77
CA ASN A 273 -22.69 1.98 -19.27
C ASN A 273 -23.47 0.67 -19.16
N THR A 274 -22.80 -0.49 -19.12
CA THR A 274 -23.47 -1.80 -18.98
C THR A 274 -23.68 -2.22 -17.54
N GLY A 275 -22.88 -1.69 -16.60
CA GLY A 275 -22.83 -2.16 -15.22
C GLY A 275 -22.15 -3.51 -15.03
N ASN A 276 -21.52 -4.06 -16.07
CA ASN A 276 -20.85 -5.36 -15.97
C ASN A 276 -19.48 -5.25 -15.30
N SER A 277 -19.46 -5.30 -13.96
CA SER A 277 -18.24 -5.28 -13.16
C SER A 277 -17.39 -6.56 -13.24
N THR A 278 -17.78 -7.54 -14.06
CA THR A 278 -17.05 -8.81 -14.23
C THR A 278 -16.30 -8.91 -15.55
N ASP A 279 -16.17 -7.80 -16.29
CA ASP A 279 -15.28 -7.70 -17.45
C ASP A 279 -13.82 -7.52 -16.99
N TYR A 280 -13.28 -8.57 -16.36
CA TYR A 280 -11.93 -8.55 -15.78
C TYR A 280 -10.83 -8.30 -16.80
N LYS A 281 -11.05 -8.66 -18.07
CA LYS A 281 -10.11 -8.34 -19.15
C LYS A 281 -9.97 -6.84 -19.36
N ARG A 282 -11.09 -6.11 -19.29
CA ARG A 282 -11.10 -4.66 -19.44
C ARG A 282 -10.45 -3.98 -18.25
N VAL A 283 -10.71 -4.49 -17.04
CA VAL A 283 -10.03 -4.06 -15.80
C VAL A 283 -8.52 -4.25 -15.93
N ARG A 284 -8.06 -5.47 -16.24
CA ARG A 284 -6.64 -5.77 -16.40
C ARG A 284 -6.00 -4.98 -17.52
N LEU A 285 -6.65 -4.80 -18.66
CA LEU A 285 -6.12 -3.97 -19.75
C LEU A 285 -5.89 -2.53 -19.26
N GLY A 286 -6.84 -1.93 -18.55
CA GLY A 286 -6.70 -0.58 -18.03
C GLY A 286 -5.61 -0.47 -16.94
N LEU A 287 -5.68 -1.32 -15.92
CA LEU A 287 -4.73 -1.33 -14.80
C LEU A 287 -3.30 -1.59 -15.26
N SER A 288 -3.09 -2.62 -16.07
CA SER A 288 -1.77 -2.95 -16.62
C SER A 288 -1.22 -1.84 -17.53
N SER A 289 -2.10 -1.07 -18.18
CA SER A 289 -1.69 0.09 -18.97
C SER A 289 -1.31 1.29 -18.11
N ALA A 290 -1.96 1.50 -16.96
CA ALA A 290 -1.57 2.52 -15.99
C ALA A 290 -0.15 2.26 -15.48
N LEU A 291 0.16 1.00 -15.17
CA LEU A 291 1.47 0.51 -14.71
C LEU A 291 2.60 0.64 -15.76
N LEU A 292 2.30 0.95 -17.02
CA LEU A 292 3.34 1.32 -17.98
C LEU A 292 3.99 2.68 -17.65
N GLY A 293 3.32 3.53 -16.86
CA GLY A 293 3.84 4.75 -16.22
C GLY A 293 3.57 4.74 -14.71
N SER A 294 3.36 5.89 -14.07
CA SER A 294 3.05 6.03 -12.62
C SER A 294 1.57 6.31 -12.29
N GLY A 295 0.68 6.07 -13.24
CA GLY A 295 -0.72 6.48 -13.21
C GLY A 295 -1.58 5.69 -12.23
N PHE A 296 -2.62 6.35 -11.75
CA PHE A 296 -3.66 5.80 -10.90
C PHE A 296 -4.73 5.15 -11.77
N PHE A 297 -5.21 3.96 -11.39
CA PHE A 297 -6.23 3.25 -12.14
C PHE A 297 -7.62 3.32 -11.48
N GLY A 298 -8.64 3.67 -12.25
CA GLY A 298 -10.04 3.64 -11.84
C GLY A 298 -10.90 2.76 -12.73
N PHE A 299 -12.00 2.24 -12.19
CA PHE A 299 -12.99 1.48 -12.94
C PHE A 299 -14.42 1.77 -12.50
N ASP A 300 -15.25 2.28 -13.41
CA ASP A 300 -16.62 2.70 -13.07
C ASP A 300 -17.68 2.25 -14.11
N PHE A 301 -18.91 2.73 -13.95
CA PHE A 301 -20.00 2.37 -14.85
C PHE A 301 -19.81 2.95 -16.26
N GLY A 302 -19.24 4.15 -16.37
CA GLY A 302 -19.08 4.94 -17.59
C GLY A 302 -19.77 6.30 -17.46
N THR A 303 -19.90 7.03 -18.58
CA THR A 303 -20.34 8.44 -18.61
C THR A 303 -21.76 8.72 -18.07
N GLU A 304 -22.52 7.70 -17.69
CA GLU A 304 -23.88 7.84 -17.15
C GLU A 304 -23.94 7.77 -15.63
N SER A 305 -22.91 7.23 -14.96
CA SER A 305 -22.92 7.00 -13.51
C SER A 305 -21.51 6.84 -12.96
N HIS A 306 -21.25 7.47 -11.81
CA HIS A 306 -19.93 7.48 -11.15
C HIS A 306 -20.12 7.24 -9.64
N GLN A 307 -20.80 6.16 -9.26
CA GLN A 307 -21.15 5.85 -7.86
C GLN A 307 -20.70 4.45 -7.44
N GLN A 308 -19.82 3.83 -8.23
CA GLN A 308 -19.42 2.44 -8.07
C GLN A 308 -18.19 2.35 -7.17
N LEU A 309 -18.18 1.32 -6.33
CA LEU A 309 -17.10 1.03 -5.38
C LEU A 309 -16.43 -0.31 -5.70
N TRP A 310 -16.36 -0.67 -6.99
CA TRP A 310 -15.86 -1.97 -7.41
C TRP A 310 -14.35 -2.06 -7.22
N ARG A 311 -13.90 -3.06 -6.46
CA ARG A 311 -12.49 -3.40 -6.28
C ARG A 311 -12.18 -4.76 -6.89
N PHE A 312 -10.91 -4.97 -7.21
CA PHE A 312 -10.44 -6.17 -7.89
C PHE A 312 -9.26 -6.80 -7.17
N ASP A 313 -9.12 -8.12 -7.26
CA ASP A 313 -8.02 -8.87 -6.61
C ASP A 313 -6.64 -8.29 -7.01
N GLU A 314 -6.52 -7.75 -8.23
CA GLU A 314 -5.30 -7.12 -8.72
C GLU A 314 -4.89 -5.84 -7.99
N TYR A 315 -5.79 -5.19 -7.25
CA TYR A 315 -5.48 -3.93 -6.54
C TYR A 315 -4.63 -4.17 -5.28
N ASP A 316 -4.76 -5.35 -4.69
CA ASP A 316 -4.06 -5.73 -3.46
C ASP A 316 -2.75 -6.47 -3.75
N ALA A 317 -2.34 -6.55 -5.01
CA ALA A 317 -1.08 -7.14 -5.39
C ALA A 317 0.08 -6.17 -5.10
N TYR A 318 1.10 -6.66 -4.40
CA TYR A 318 2.33 -5.91 -4.24
C TYR A 318 3.37 -6.32 -5.29
N ILE A 319 3.74 -5.38 -6.16
CA ILE A 319 4.78 -5.58 -7.18
C ILE A 319 6.01 -4.71 -6.96
N GLY A 320 5.96 -3.79 -5.99
CA GLY A 320 7.01 -2.86 -5.62
C GLY A 320 7.26 -1.79 -6.68
N ILE A 321 8.48 -1.23 -6.71
CA ILE A 321 8.84 -0.11 -7.59
C ILE A 321 9.30 -0.57 -8.98
N ALA A 322 9.10 0.28 -9.99
CA ALA A 322 9.55 0.01 -11.34
C ALA A 322 11.10 0.00 -11.41
N LYS A 323 11.68 -1.04 -12.04
CA LYS A 323 13.12 -1.11 -12.27
C LYS A 323 13.57 -0.29 -13.46
N ASP A 324 12.72 -0.25 -14.48
CA ASP A 324 13.00 0.37 -15.77
C ASP A 324 11.72 0.99 -16.38
N GLU A 325 11.90 1.70 -17.50
CA GLU A 325 10.82 2.20 -18.35
C GLU A 325 10.07 1.05 -19.03
N ALA A 326 8.81 1.29 -19.42
CA ALA A 326 8.04 0.31 -20.18
C ALA A 326 8.62 0.07 -21.58
N GLU A 327 8.64 -1.20 -22.01
CA GLU A 327 9.16 -1.61 -23.31
C GLU A 327 8.06 -2.18 -24.20
N GLN A 328 8.07 -1.80 -25.49
CA GLN A 328 7.24 -2.42 -26.51
C GLN A 328 7.96 -3.59 -27.18
N ASN A 329 7.36 -4.77 -27.11
CA ASN A 329 7.85 -5.98 -27.75
C ASN A 329 7.56 -6.02 -29.25
N SER A 330 8.34 -6.82 -29.97
CA SER A 330 8.20 -6.97 -31.44
C SER A 330 6.87 -7.58 -31.89
N ASP A 331 6.15 -8.26 -30.99
CA ASP A 331 4.81 -8.82 -31.22
C ASP A 331 3.67 -7.83 -30.92
N GLY A 332 4.00 -6.61 -30.48
CA GLY A 332 3.06 -5.55 -30.14
C GLY A 332 2.58 -5.54 -28.69
N THR A 333 3.01 -6.50 -27.87
CA THR A 333 2.80 -6.45 -26.40
C THR A 333 3.72 -5.41 -25.77
N TRP A 334 3.40 -5.02 -24.53
CA TRP A 334 4.22 -4.16 -23.71
C TRP A 334 4.54 -4.85 -22.39
N THR A 335 5.72 -4.60 -21.86
CA THR A 335 6.17 -5.14 -20.58
C THR A 335 6.86 -4.08 -19.75
N ARG A 336 6.76 -4.20 -18.43
CA ARG A 336 7.56 -3.42 -17.49
C ARG A 336 7.88 -4.25 -16.26
N ASP A 337 9.14 -4.21 -15.85
CA ASP A 337 9.65 -4.98 -14.71
C ASP A 337 9.65 -4.15 -13.43
N PHE A 338 9.38 -4.81 -12.31
CA PHE A 338 9.33 -4.24 -10.97
C PHE A 338 10.18 -5.07 -10.00
N THR A 339 10.45 -4.53 -8.80
CA THR A 339 11.21 -5.22 -7.74
C THR A 339 10.61 -6.58 -7.43
N ASN A 340 9.29 -6.65 -7.21
CA ASN A 340 8.58 -7.85 -6.76
C ASN A 340 7.62 -8.43 -7.81
N GLY A 341 7.62 -7.90 -9.04
CA GLY A 341 6.72 -8.38 -10.09
C GLY A 341 7.04 -7.87 -11.49
N MET A 342 6.11 -8.12 -12.41
CA MET A 342 6.15 -7.66 -13.78
C MET A 342 4.73 -7.43 -14.29
N VAL A 343 4.55 -6.44 -15.14
CA VAL A 343 3.31 -6.21 -15.88
C VAL A 343 3.48 -6.55 -17.36
N ILE A 344 2.44 -7.13 -17.96
CA ILE A 344 2.34 -7.41 -19.39
C ILE A 344 1.02 -6.85 -19.92
N VAL A 345 1.08 -6.11 -21.03
CA VAL A 345 -0.12 -5.59 -21.72
C VAL A 345 -0.18 -6.16 -23.14
N ASN A 346 -1.30 -6.76 -23.51
CA ASN A 346 -1.56 -7.16 -24.89
C ASN A 346 -2.68 -6.30 -25.50
N PRO A 347 -2.35 -5.14 -26.10
CA PRO A 347 -3.34 -4.28 -26.74
C PRO A 347 -3.77 -4.78 -28.13
N THR A 348 -3.18 -5.87 -28.63
CA THR A 348 -3.43 -6.34 -30.01
C THR A 348 -4.77 -7.07 -30.13
N ASP A 349 -5.21 -7.30 -31.38
CA ASP A 349 -6.43 -8.07 -31.66
C ASP A 349 -6.21 -9.61 -31.61
N TYR A 350 -5.01 -10.07 -31.23
CA TYR A 350 -4.64 -11.49 -31.19
C TYR A 350 -4.09 -11.88 -29.83
N SER A 351 -4.33 -13.11 -29.38
CA SER A 351 -3.66 -13.64 -28.20
C SER A 351 -2.15 -13.81 -28.48
N GLN A 352 -1.33 -13.53 -27.48
CA GLN A 352 0.13 -13.62 -27.58
C GLN A 352 0.67 -14.64 -26.57
N THR A 353 1.85 -15.19 -26.83
CA THR A 353 2.56 -16.06 -25.90
C THR A 353 3.89 -15.43 -25.56
N ILE A 354 4.06 -15.10 -24.28
CA ILE A 354 5.24 -14.42 -23.75
C ILE A 354 6.05 -15.43 -22.95
N TYR A 355 7.35 -15.51 -23.25
CA TYR A 355 8.32 -16.29 -22.48
C TYR A 355 8.97 -15.36 -21.48
N LEU A 356 9.06 -15.80 -20.23
CA LEU A 356 9.53 -14.98 -19.11
C LEU A 356 10.99 -15.31 -18.79
N ASP A 357 11.73 -14.33 -18.28
CA ASP A 357 13.10 -14.52 -17.82
C ASP A 357 13.10 -14.97 -16.35
N GLY A 358 12.73 -16.23 -16.12
CA GLY A 358 12.59 -16.83 -14.80
C GLY A 358 11.19 -17.33 -14.48
N GLU A 359 11.01 -17.76 -13.24
CA GLU A 359 9.71 -18.15 -12.70
C GLU A 359 8.96 -16.92 -12.18
N PHE A 360 7.67 -16.88 -12.47
CA PHE A 360 6.73 -15.90 -11.94
C PHE A 360 5.52 -16.63 -11.39
N GLU A 361 4.89 -16.04 -10.39
CA GLU A 361 3.62 -16.46 -9.83
C GLU A 361 2.50 -15.58 -10.39
N LYS A 362 1.42 -16.19 -10.87
CA LYS A 362 0.19 -15.45 -11.10
C LYS A 362 -0.47 -15.10 -9.77
N ILE A 363 -1.17 -13.97 -9.71
CA ILE A 363 -2.03 -13.63 -8.57
C ILE A 363 -2.97 -14.81 -8.27
N ARG A 364 -3.20 -15.09 -6.99
CA ARG A 364 -4.18 -16.07 -6.52
C ARG A 364 -5.48 -15.35 -6.16
N GLY A 365 -6.29 -15.06 -7.17
CA GLY A 365 -7.52 -14.29 -7.02
C GLY A 365 -8.76 -15.16 -6.73
N THR A 366 -9.84 -14.52 -6.30
CA THR A 366 -11.17 -15.12 -6.11
C THR A 366 -12.16 -14.77 -7.22
N GLN A 367 -11.89 -13.71 -8.00
CA GLN A 367 -12.80 -13.14 -8.99
C GLN A 367 -12.65 -13.76 -10.38
N ASP A 368 -11.43 -13.75 -10.96
CA ASP A 368 -11.08 -14.42 -12.23
C ASP A 368 -10.07 -15.53 -12.01
N THR A 369 -10.52 -16.63 -11.39
CA THR A 369 -9.67 -17.79 -11.07
C THR A 369 -9.13 -18.52 -12.30
N THR A 370 -9.51 -18.13 -13.52
CA THR A 370 -8.95 -18.72 -14.75
C THR A 370 -7.66 -18.02 -15.18
N THR A 371 -7.57 -16.72 -14.90
CA THR A 371 -6.38 -15.91 -15.16
C THR A 371 -5.47 -15.89 -13.93
N ASN A 372 -6.05 -15.59 -12.77
CA ASN A 372 -5.40 -15.43 -11.47
C ASN A 372 -5.57 -16.71 -10.65
N ASP A 373 -4.93 -17.79 -11.10
CA ASP A 373 -5.04 -19.13 -10.52
C ASP A 373 -3.93 -19.48 -9.51
N GLY A 374 -3.01 -18.55 -9.24
CA GLY A 374 -1.85 -18.80 -8.38
C GLY A 374 -0.78 -19.69 -9.01
N SER A 375 -0.82 -20.00 -10.31
CA SER A 375 0.19 -20.92 -10.88
C SER A 375 1.56 -20.26 -11.07
N ILE A 376 2.62 -21.05 -10.84
CA ILE A 376 3.99 -20.68 -11.20
C ILE A 376 4.20 -20.94 -12.70
N VAL A 377 4.70 -19.93 -13.40
CA VAL A 377 4.81 -19.89 -14.86
C VAL A 377 6.17 -19.36 -15.28
N THR A 378 6.73 -19.95 -16.34
CA THR A 378 7.89 -19.42 -17.10
C THR A 378 7.47 -18.94 -18.49
N GLN A 379 6.19 -19.10 -18.82
CA GLN A 379 5.55 -18.62 -20.03
C GLN A 379 4.07 -18.35 -19.75
N VAL A 380 3.50 -17.33 -20.39
CA VAL A 380 2.07 -17.03 -20.29
C VAL A 380 1.46 -16.84 -21.67
N LYS A 381 0.21 -17.28 -21.81
CA LYS A 381 -0.63 -16.91 -22.94
C LYS A 381 -1.57 -15.80 -22.48
N ILE A 382 -1.44 -14.63 -23.08
CA ILE A 382 -2.28 -13.46 -22.80
C ILE A 382 -3.28 -13.28 -23.94
N GLU A 383 -4.56 -13.16 -23.62
CA GLU A 383 -5.61 -12.97 -24.64
C GLU A 383 -5.53 -11.57 -25.27
N SER A 384 -6.20 -11.37 -26.40
CA SER A 384 -6.26 -10.06 -27.05
C SER A 384 -6.96 -9.03 -26.16
N LYS A 385 -6.48 -7.79 -26.12
CA LYS A 385 -7.04 -6.68 -25.32
C LYS A 385 -7.17 -7.07 -23.85
N ASP A 386 -6.07 -7.50 -23.27
CA ASP A 386 -5.96 -7.94 -21.88
C ASP A 386 -4.64 -7.47 -21.28
N GLY A 387 -4.54 -7.57 -19.96
CA GLY A 387 -3.33 -7.33 -19.17
C GLY A 387 -3.03 -8.53 -18.29
N LEU A 388 -1.82 -8.56 -17.72
CA LEU A 388 -1.45 -9.51 -16.69
C LEU A 388 -0.48 -8.85 -15.71
N ILE A 389 -0.72 -9.09 -14.42
CA ILE A 389 0.22 -8.78 -13.34
C ILE A 389 0.77 -10.11 -12.85
N LEU A 390 2.09 -10.20 -12.77
CA LEU A 390 2.82 -11.37 -12.31
C LEU A 390 3.68 -10.98 -11.12
N LEU A 391 3.65 -11.81 -10.09
CA LEU A 391 4.46 -11.68 -8.88
C LEU A 391 5.75 -12.49 -9.06
N ARG A 392 6.83 -12.04 -8.44
CA ARG A 392 8.02 -12.89 -8.27
C ARG A 392 7.76 -13.89 -7.15
N PRO A 393 8.19 -15.15 -7.29
CA PRO A 393 8.09 -16.12 -6.20
C PRO A 393 8.77 -15.60 -4.93
N ILE A 394 8.21 -15.93 -3.77
CA ILE A 394 8.89 -15.69 -2.50
C ILE A 394 9.98 -16.75 -2.38
N GLU A 395 11.23 -16.30 -2.28
CA GLU A 395 12.39 -17.18 -2.15
C GLU A 395 12.99 -17.11 -0.74
N GLU A 396 12.80 -15.99 -0.03
CA GLU A 396 13.43 -15.70 1.26
C GLU A 396 12.41 -15.18 2.28
N ILE A 397 12.74 -15.34 3.57
CA ILE A 397 12.01 -14.77 4.70
C ILE A 397 13.00 -13.91 5.45
N LEU A 398 12.82 -12.59 5.37
CA LEU A 398 13.64 -11.60 6.05
C LEU A 398 12.92 -11.12 7.30
N ASN A 399 13.65 -10.72 8.34
CA ASN A 399 13.13 -10.21 9.61
C ASN A 399 12.17 -11.13 10.41
N GLY A 400 11.83 -12.30 9.87
CA GLY A 400 11.06 -13.35 10.54
C GLY A 400 11.90 -14.60 10.79
N VAL A 401 11.71 -15.24 11.94
CA VAL A 401 12.36 -16.53 12.23
C VAL A 401 11.71 -17.63 11.39
N PHE A 402 12.51 -18.43 10.68
CA PHE A 402 12.03 -19.58 9.93
C PHE A 402 12.76 -20.86 10.32
N LEU A 403 12.07 -21.99 10.14
CA LEU A 403 12.64 -23.32 10.33
C LEU A 403 13.26 -23.79 9.01
N ASN A 404 14.59 -23.90 8.96
CA ASN A 404 15.30 -24.20 7.72
C ASN A 404 14.95 -25.61 7.19
N GLY A 405 14.51 -25.69 5.94
CA GLY A 405 14.00 -26.89 5.28
C GLY A 405 12.51 -27.18 5.47
N ALA A 406 11.76 -26.35 6.21
CA ALA A 406 10.32 -26.53 6.39
C ALA A 406 9.51 -26.06 5.17
N PHE A 407 8.30 -26.59 4.98
CA PHE A 407 7.40 -26.06 3.96
C PHE A 407 6.55 -24.93 4.56
N ALA A 408 6.71 -23.73 3.99
CA ALA A 408 6.04 -22.50 4.37
C ALA A 408 4.75 -22.27 3.57
N ARG A 409 3.79 -21.60 4.21
CA ARG A 409 2.60 -21.01 3.57
C ARG A 409 2.35 -19.63 4.15
N VAL A 410 1.95 -18.72 3.26
CA VAL A 410 1.70 -17.31 3.56
C VAL A 410 0.20 -17.05 3.52
N TYR A 411 -0.29 -16.32 4.53
CA TYR A 411 -1.69 -16.02 4.73
C TYR A 411 -1.89 -14.53 4.98
N ASN A 412 -2.98 -14.00 4.44
CA ASN A 412 -3.45 -12.67 4.82
C ASN A 412 -4.15 -12.72 6.18
N THR A 413 -4.54 -11.55 6.68
CA THR A 413 -5.23 -11.34 7.96
C THR A 413 -6.63 -11.98 8.04
N SER A 414 -7.21 -12.34 6.88
CA SER A 414 -8.46 -13.10 6.79
C SER A 414 -8.26 -14.62 6.85
N GLY A 415 -7.01 -15.08 6.93
CA GLY A 415 -6.65 -16.50 6.94
C GLY A 415 -6.72 -17.17 5.57
N GLU A 416 -6.68 -16.37 4.50
CA GLU A 416 -6.67 -16.86 3.13
C GLU A 416 -5.22 -16.94 2.62
N ALA A 417 -4.85 -18.09 2.07
CA ALA A 417 -3.56 -18.21 1.41
C ALA A 417 -3.60 -17.43 0.10
N TYR A 418 -2.77 -16.40 -0.03
CA TYR A 418 -2.74 -15.53 -1.20
C TYR A 418 -1.44 -15.65 -2.02
N ARG A 419 -0.42 -16.33 -1.47
CA ARG A 419 0.81 -16.73 -2.17
C ARG A 419 0.96 -18.25 -2.22
N ASN A 420 1.80 -18.74 -3.11
CA ASN A 420 2.22 -20.13 -3.16
C ASN A 420 3.07 -20.49 -1.94
N GLY A 421 2.91 -21.73 -1.47
CA GLY A 421 3.81 -22.27 -0.47
C GLY A 421 5.16 -22.65 -1.09
N PHE A 422 6.22 -22.45 -0.33
CA PHE A 422 7.60 -22.69 -0.72
C PHE A 422 8.33 -23.44 0.41
N PHE A 423 9.54 -23.94 0.15
CA PHE A 423 10.39 -24.44 1.23
C PHE A 423 11.24 -23.30 1.74
N SER A 424 11.14 -22.96 3.03
CA SER A 424 12.05 -22.00 3.65
C SER A 424 13.42 -22.65 3.73
N TYR A 425 14.34 -22.26 2.85
CA TYR A 425 15.62 -22.94 2.69
C TYR A 425 16.76 -21.96 2.49
N ASP A 426 17.76 -22.09 3.34
CA ASP A 426 19.07 -21.47 3.19
C ASP A 426 20.12 -22.57 3.15
N GLU A 427 20.93 -22.58 2.09
CA GLU A 427 21.93 -23.61 1.82
C GLU A 427 23.15 -23.56 2.74
N ASP A 428 23.42 -22.40 3.35
CA ASP A 428 24.56 -22.19 4.23
C ASP A 428 24.32 -22.74 5.65
N TYR A 429 23.06 -23.02 5.99
CA TYR A 429 22.67 -23.50 7.31
C TYR A 429 22.08 -24.91 7.29
N ALA A 430 22.21 -25.63 8.41
CA ALA A 430 21.67 -26.97 8.53
C ALA A 430 20.13 -26.95 8.55
N GLY A 431 19.51 -27.89 7.82
CA GLY A 431 18.06 -28.10 7.92
C GLY A 431 17.66 -28.52 9.34
N GLY A 432 16.55 -27.96 9.83
CA GLY A 432 16.07 -28.10 11.21
C GLY A 432 16.58 -27.03 12.16
N ASN A 433 17.53 -26.18 11.77
CA ASN A 433 17.87 -25.00 12.56
C ASN A 433 16.79 -23.92 12.41
N GLN A 434 16.60 -23.13 13.47
CA GLN A 434 15.96 -21.83 13.32
C GLN A 434 16.96 -20.82 12.74
N VAL A 435 16.50 -19.99 11.82
CA VAL A 435 17.29 -18.98 11.12
C VAL A 435 16.48 -17.68 11.07
N ILE A 436 17.16 -16.54 11.21
CA ILE A 436 16.62 -15.22 10.92
C ILE A 436 17.72 -14.36 10.30
N HIS A 437 17.36 -13.64 9.23
CA HIS A 437 18.17 -12.57 8.65
C HIS A 437 17.65 -11.24 9.19
N TYR A 438 18.49 -10.49 9.89
CA TYR A 438 18.10 -9.29 10.62
C TYR A 438 19.29 -8.32 10.70
N ASP A 439 19.04 -7.03 10.53
CA ASP A 439 20.04 -5.97 10.70
C ASP A 439 20.34 -5.80 12.20
N LEU A 440 21.44 -6.40 12.68
CA LEU A 440 21.76 -6.46 14.11
C LEU A 440 22.43 -5.19 14.63
N ASP A 441 22.98 -4.35 13.75
CA ASP A 441 23.72 -3.14 14.12
C ASP A 441 23.20 -1.84 13.46
N PHE A 442 22.08 -1.94 12.74
CA PHE A 442 21.36 -0.86 12.07
C PHE A 442 22.19 -0.14 10.99
N ASP A 443 23.03 -0.88 10.27
CA ASP A 443 23.83 -0.35 9.16
C ASP A 443 23.18 -0.53 7.77
N GLY A 444 22.05 -1.23 7.71
CA GLY A 444 21.28 -1.53 6.50
C GLY A 444 21.65 -2.84 5.81
N ASN A 445 22.66 -3.56 6.30
CA ASN A 445 22.97 -4.92 5.85
C ASN A 445 22.38 -5.94 6.83
N LEU A 446 22.05 -7.12 6.33
CA LEU A 446 21.45 -8.17 7.15
C LEU A 446 22.53 -9.13 7.65
N GLU A 447 22.64 -9.28 8.97
CA GLU A 447 23.34 -10.38 9.61
C GLU A 447 22.43 -11.60 9.71
N THR A 448 23.00 -12.74 10.10
CA THR A 448 22.22 -13.97 10.32
C THR A 448 22.41 -14.52 11.73
N VAL A 449 21.30 -14.81 12.41
CA VAL A 449 21.28 -15.57 13.66
C VAL A 449 20.67 -16.94 13.41
N THR A 450 21.38 -17.99 13.81
CA THR A 450 20.87 -19.37 13.71
C THR A 450 21.04 -20.13 15.01
N ALA A 451 20.08 -21.00 15.32
CA ALA A 451 20.08 -21.83 16.51
C ALA A 451 19.86 -23.30 16.16
N ASN A 452 20.62 -24.17 16.84
CA ASN A 452 20.50 -25.62 16.74
C ASN A 452 20.12 -26.26 18.09
N ASP A 453 20.36 -27.56 18.23
CA ASP A 453 20.01 -28.33 19.44
C ASP A 453 20.64 -27.82 20.76
N GLY A 454 21.68 -26.99 20.72
CA GLY A 454 22.33 -26.48 21.94
C GLY A 454 23.15 -25.20 21.81
N GLN A 455 23.34 -24.66 20.61
CA GLN A 455 24.19 -23.50 20.34
C GLN A 455 23.49 -22.50 19.42
N VAL A 456 23.76 -21.22 19.68
CA VAL A 456 23.40 -20.10 18.79
C VAL A 456 24.66 -19.61 18.10
N PHE A 457 24.54 -19.26 16.82
CA PHE A 457 25.58 -18.71 15.97
C PHE A 457 25.10 -17.38 15.40
N ILE A 458 26.01 -16.42 15.30
CA ILE A 458 25.80 -15.09 14.74
C ILE A 458 26.83 -14.92 13.62
N TYR A 459 26.35 -14.65 12.43
CA TYR A 459 27.15 -14.43 11.23
C TYR A 459 27.05 -12.97 10.81
N ASP A 460 28.15 -12.41 10.32
CA ASP A 460 28.20 -11.08 9.73
C ASP A 460 27.49 -11.06 8.35
N GLU A 461 27.34 -9.87 7.76
CA GLU A 461 26.68 -9.63 6.47
C GLU A 461 27.36 -10.33 5.29
N ASN A 462 28.59 -10.80 5.48
CA ASN A 462 29.36 -11.55 4.49
C ASN A 462 29.33 -13.07 4.74
N GLY A 463 28.52 -13.55 5.70
CA GLY A 463 28.40 -14.96 6.06
C GLY A 463 29.57 -15.50 6.91
N ASN A 464 30.43 -14.64 7.47
CA ASN A 464 31.48 -15.10 8.38
C ASN A 464 30.95 -15.20 9.80
N LEU A 465 31.36 -16.26 10.51
CA LEU A 465 30.99 -16.42 11.92
C LEU A 465 31.59 -15.28 12.77
N HIS A 466 30.72 -14.42 13.30
CA HIS A 466 31.06 -13.34 14.24
C HIS A 466 31.14 -13.86 15.69
N ALA A 467 30.09 -14.56 16.13
CA ALA A 467 30.00 -15.07 17.49
C ALA A 467 29.23 -16.40 17.58
N SER A 468 29.47 -17.17 18.64
CA SER A 468 28.61 -18.30 18.99
C SER A 468 28.64 -18.55 20.49
N PHE A 469 27.53 -19.07 21.03
CA PHE A 469 27.38 -19.27 22.47
C PHE A 469 26.40 -20.40 22.80
N TYR A 470 26.54 -20.97 24.00
CA TYR A 470 25.66 -22.01 24.53
C TYR A 470 24.69 -21.39 25.55
N PRO A 471 23.41 -21.18 25.21
CA PRO A 471 22.52 -20.43 26.08
C PRO A 471 22.21 -21.15 27.39
N TYR A 472 22.21 -22.50 27.44
CA TYR A 472 21.74 -23.27 28.60
C TYR A 472 22.72 -24.27 29.21
N ASP A 473 23.94 -24.37 28.66
CA ASP A 473 25.10 -25.22 29.04
C ASP A 473 25.63 -25.93 27.79
N ASN A 474 26.95 -26.13 27.70
CA ASN A 474 27.57 -26.71 26.50
C ASN A 474 27.24 -28.20 26.27
N LYS A 475 26.57 -28.87 27.22
CA LYS A 475 26.04 -30.24 27.10
C LYS A 475 24.54 -30.28 26.82
N PHE A 476 23.85 -29.15 26.85
CA PHE A 476 22.44 -29.10 26.50
C PHE A 476 22.25 -29.39 25.01
N ARG A 477 21.31 -30.28 24.68
CA ARG A 477 21.03 -30.75 23.31
C ARG A 477 19.51 -30.86 23.08
N GLY A 478 18.75 -30.01 23.77
CA GLY A 478 17.30 -30.09 23.85
C GLY A 478 16.57 -29.11 22.94
N GLY A 479 17.25 -28.47 21.99
CA GLY A 479 16.66 -27.48 21.08
C GLY A 479 16.60 -26.07 21.65
N ILE A 480 16.73 -25.06 20.78
CA ILE A 480 16.73 -23.65 21.14
C ILE A 480 15.77 -22.90 20.21
N ASN A 481 14.74 -22.34 20.81
CA ASN A 481 13.91 -21.32 20.17
C ASN A 481 14.61 -19.96 20.27
N ILE A 482 14.60 -19.17 19.19
CA ILE A 482 15.13 -17.80 19.15
C ILE A 482 14.06 -16.79 18.72
N SER A 483 14.24 -15.56 19.18
CA SER A 483 13.58 -14.37 18.67
C SER A 483 14.57 -13.21 18.78
N VAL A 484 14.57 -12.32 17.80
CA VAL A 484 15.60 -11.27 17.63
C VAL A 484 14.90 -9.94 17.36
N GLY A 485 15.38 -8.88 18.00
CA GLY A 485 14.95 -7.50 17.77
C GLY A 485 15.30 -6.59 18.95
N ASP A 486 15.07 -5.30 18.80
CA ASP A 486 15.38 -4.29 19.82
C ASP A 486 14.28 -4.24 20.88
N LEU A 487 14.57 -4.73 22.09
CA LEU A 487 13.56 -4.83 23.15
C LEU A 487 13.18 -3.46 23.75
N GLU A 488 14.06 -2.46 23.66
CA GLU A 488 13.89 -1.17 24.33
C GLU A 488 13.82 0.04 23.38
N SER A 489 13.85 -0.21 22.07
CA SER A 489 14.02 0.82 21.03
C SER A 489 15.21 1.74 21.32
N ASP A 490 16.32 1.18 21.81
CA ASP A 490 17.52 1.93 22.16
C ASP A 490 18.63 1.89 21.10
N GLY A 491 18.36 1.23 19.98
CA GLY A 491 19.29 1.01 18.88
C GLY A 491 20.25 -0.15 19.13
N THR A 492 19.91 -1.07 20.05
CA THR A 492 20.66 -2.31 20.25
C THR A 492 19.74 -3.53 20.14
N VAL A 493 20.20 -4.53 19.39
CA VAL A 493 19.40 -5.74 19.14
C VAL A 493 19.68 -6.80 20.20
N GLU A 494 18.60 -7.38 20.71
CA GLU A 494 18.61 -8.52 21.62
C GLU A 494 18.28 -9.83 20.92
N ILE A 495 18.86 -10.91 21.44
CA ILE A 495 18.54 -12.29 21.09
C ILE A 495 17.92 -12.94 22.33
N VAL A 496 16.61 -13.19 22.26
CA VAL A 496 15.85 -13.90 23.28
C VAL A 496 15.84 -15.39 22.93
N THR A 497 16.26 -16.23 23.88
CA THR A 497 16.30 -17.68 23.69
C THR A 497 15.30 -18.37 24.61
N GLY A 498 14.69 -19.46 24.13
CA GLY A 498 13.90 -20.44 24.89
C GLY A 498 14.46 -21.85 24.69
N THR A 499 14.31 -22.74 25.67
CA THR A 499 14.62 -24.17 25.46
C THR A 499 13.44 -24.88 24.80
N GLU A 500 13.67 -25.83 23.91
CA GLU A 500 12.61 -26.71 23.39
C GLU A 500 12.37 -27.95 24.31
N ASN A 501 11.76 -29.00 23.75
CA ASN A 501 11.35 -30.23 24.43
C ASN A 501 12.51 -30.93 25.17
N GLY A 502 12.31 -31.24 26.45
CA GLY A 502 13.31 -31.83 27.33
C GLY A 502 14.08 -30.80 28.17
N GLY A 503 14.05 -29.53 27.77
CA GLY A 503 14.48 -28.39 28.58
C GLY A 503 13.37 -27.90 29.53
N GLY A 504 13.75 -27.25 30.63
CA GLY A 504 12.77 -26.52 31.45
C GLY A 504 12.48 -25.17 30.82
N ALA A 505 11.26 -24.63 30.97
CA ALA A 505 10.78 -23.41 30.30
C ALA A 505 11.55 -22.11 30.65
N HIS A 506 12.83 -22.08 30.31
CA HIS A 506 13.82 -21.10 30.74
C HIS A 506 14.09 -20.16 29.58
N VAL A 507 13.89 -18.88 29.81
CA VAL A 507 14.17 -17.81 28.85
C VAL A 507 15.45 -17.11 29.25
N ARG A 508 16.31 -16.76 28.29
CA ARG A 508 17.53 -15.96 28.49
C ARG A 508 17.66 -14.89 27.41
N ILE A 509 18.38 -13.82 27.70
CA ILE A 509 18.53 -12.68 26.79
C ILE A 509 20.01 -12.37 26.62
N PHE A 510 20.42 -12.25 25.37
CA PHE A 510 21.77 -11.92 24.93
C PHE A 510 21.71 -10.68 24.05
N ASN A 511 22.83 -9.96 23.93
CA ASN A 511 22.95 -8.92 22.91
C ASN A 511 23.42 -9.51 21.57
N ALA A 512 23.45 -8.69 20.51
CA ALA A 512 23.97 -9.03 19.18
C ALA A 512 25.42 -9.56 19.13
N ASN A 513 26.20 -9.47 20.22
CA ASN A 513 27.54 -10.05 20.32
C ASN A 513 27.56 -11.41 21.05
N GLY A 514 26.38 -11.98 21.36
CA GLY A 514 26.24 -13.24 22.10
C GLY A 514 26.61 -13.14 23.57
N VAL A 515 26.65 -11.92 24.14
CA VAL A 515 26.92 -11.70 25.56
C VAL A 515 25.61 -11.78 26.33
N LEU A 516 25.57 -12.61 27.38
CA LEU A 516 24.43 -12.74 28.29
C LEU A 516 24.18 -11.42 29.04
N ILE A 517 23.03 -10.79 28.80
CA ILE A 517 22.65 -9.52 29.45
C ILE A 517 21.54 -9.72 30.50
N ASN A 518 20.69 -10.75 30.35
CA ASN A 518 19.75 -11.18 31.39
C ASN A 518 19.96 -12.68 31.70
N PRO A 519 20.28 -13.06 32.96
CA PRO A 519 20.56 -14.45 33.33
C PRO A 519 19.38 -15.41 33.17
N GLY A 520 18.18 -14.85 32.96
CA GLY A 520 16.99 -15.58 32.59
C GLY A 520 15.98 -15.82 33.71
N PHE A 521 14.82 -16.33 33.31
CA PHE A 521 13.69 -16.64 34.17
C PHE A 521 12.95 -17.89 33.65
N PHE A 522 12.17 -18.53 34.51
CA PHE A 522 11.27 -19.60 34.08
C PHE A 522 9.88 -19.01 33.77
N ALA A 523 9.42 -19.15 32.52
CA ALA A 523 8.12 -18.66 32.08
C ALA A 523 6.94 -19.46 32.69
N TYR A 524 7.20 -20.73 33.01
CA TYR A 524 6.29 -21.66 33.67
C TYR A 524 6.97 -22.31 34.88
N ASP A 525 6.34 -23.35 35.46
CA ASP A 525 6.88 -24.06 36.62
C ASP A 525 8.31 -24.58 36.35
N ASP A 526 9.21 -24.43 37.33
CA ASP A 526 10.63 -24.76 37.17
C ASP A 526 10.91 -26.27 37.10
N VAL A 527 9.91 -27.12 37.37
CA VAL A 527 9.97 -28.58 37.16
C VAL A 527 9.36 -29.02 35.83
N TYR A 528 8.65 -28.14 35.13
CA TYR A 528 8.11 -28.42 33.80
C TYR A 528 9.25 -28.56 32.79
N ARG A 529 9.17 -29.57 31.89
CA ARG A 529 10.27 -29.95 30.97
C ARG A 529 9.84 -29.97 29.49
N GLY A 530 8.76 -29.27 29.17
CA GLY A 530 8.27 -29.18 27.80
C GLY A 530 8.86 -28.04 26.98
N GLY A 531 9.77 -27.25 27.56
CA GLY A 531 10.32 -26.07 26.91
C GLY A 531 9.40 -24.84 26.91
N VAL A 532 9.79 -23.83 26.14
CA VAL A 532 9.09 -22.57 25.94
C VAL A 532 9.38 -22.04 24.54
N ASN A 533 8.33 -21.69 23.81
CA ASN A 533 8.39 -20.94 22.56
C ASN A 533 8.41 -19.45 22.91
N VAL A 534 9.27 -18.68 22.25
CA VAL A 534 9.49 -17.26 22.56
C VAL A 534 9.36 -16.42 21.30
N THR A 535 8.73 -15.27 21.43
CA THR A 535 8.76 -14.18 20.45
C THR A 535 8.79 -12.85 21.20
N ILE A 536 9.15 -11.77 20.52
CA ILE A 536 9.04 -10.41 21.03
C ILE A 536 8.08 -9.61 20.14
N GLY A 537 7.42 -8.59 20.70
CA GLY A 537 6.56 -7.66 19.95
C GLY A 537 6.07 -6.50 20.80
N ASP A 538 5.80 -5.34 20.21
CA ASP A 538 5.21 -4.17 20.87
C ASP A 538 3.70 -4.31 20.95
N LEU A 539 3.23 -4.89 22.06
CA LEU A 539 1.81 -5.19 22.24
C LEU A 539 0.98 -3.97 22.66
N ASN A 540 1.59 -2.80 22.84
CA ASN A 540 0.94 -1.65 23.43
C ASN A 540 1.23 -0.30 22.74
N GLY A 541 2.09 -0.29 21.72
CA GLY A 541 2.41 0.85 20.87
C GLY A 541 3.29 1.90 21.57
N ASP A 542 4.07 1.51 22.58
CA ASP A 542 4.97 2.43 23.30
C ASP A 542 6.42 2.37 22.82
N GLY A 543 6.71 1.52 21.82
CA GLY A 543 8.02 1.22 21.27
C GLY A 543 8.85 0.26 22.11
N TRP A 544 8.31 -0.29 23.21
CA TRP A 544 9.02 -1.23 24.07
C TRP A 544 8.45 -2.62 23.84
N PHE A 545 9.30 -3.53 23.40
CA PHE A 545 8.83 -4.85 23.01
C PHE A 545 8.69 -5.75 24.24
N GLU A 546 7.59 -6.48 24.27
CA GLU A 546 7.29 -7.47 25.27
C GLU A 546 7.81 -8.86 24.87
N ILE A 547 8.25 -9.66 25.85
CA ILE A 547 8.59 -11.07 25.64
C ILE A 547 7.33 -11.92 25.80
N ILE A 548 6.90 -12.54 24.72
CA ILE A 548 5.72 -13.41 24.66
C ILE A 548 6.18 -14.85 24.69
N CYS A 549 5.64 -15.63 25.63
CA CYS A 549 6.00 -17.01 25.87
C CYS A 549 4.80 -17.92 25.62
N GLY A 550 5.01 -18.96 24.80
CA GLY A 550 4.10 -20.09 24.65
C GLY A 550 4.65 -21.34 25.36
N ALA A 551 3.80 -22.06 26.10
CA ALA A 551 4.23 -23.32 26.71
C ALA A 551 4.45 -24.38 25.62
N GLY A 552 5.55 -25.12 25.68
CA GLY A 552 5.84 -26.19 24.74
C GLY A 552 5.06 -27.49 25.00
N VAL A 553 5.63 -28.61 24.56
CA VAL A 553 4.96 -29.93 24.60
C VAL A 553 4.60 -30.35 26.03
N ASN A 554 3.50 -31.09 26.19
CA ASN A 554 2.91 -31.47 27.50
C ASN A 554 2.40 -30.30 28.36
N GLY A 555 2.58 -29.06 27.92
CA GLY A 555 2.00 -27.86 28.51
C GLY A 555 0.60 -27.60 27.96
N GLY A 556 -0.23 -26.89 28.71
CA GLY A 556 -1.44 -26.30 28.12
C GLY A 556 -1.08 -25.23 27.08
N PRO A 557 -1.98 -24.87 26.15
CA PRO A 557 -1.73 -23.84 25.14
C PRO A 557 -1.77 -22.42 25.75
N HIS A 558 -0.95 -22.19 26.77
CA HIS A 558 -0.95 -21.01 27.61
C HIS A 558 0.07 -20.02 27.09
N VAL A 559 -0.38 -18.83 26.73
CA VAL A 559 0.48 -17.70 26.36
C VAL A 559 0.67 -16.82 27.59
N ARG A 560 1.89 -16.32 27.84
CA ARG A 560 2.23 -15.39 28.94
C ARG A 560 3.13 -14.27 28.43
N ILE A 561 3.04 -13.10 29.07
CA ILE A 561 3.78 -11.91 28.64
C ILE A 561 4.66 -11.40 29.78
N PHE A 562 5.93 -11.15 29.45
CA PHE A 562 6.97 -10.68 30.33
C PHE A 562 7.60 -9.42 29.76
N ASN A 563 8.14 -8.57 30.62
CA ASN A 563 9.04 -7.51 30.16
C ASN A 563 10.47 -8.04 29.96
N LYS A 564 11.36 -7.21 29.44
CA LYS A 564 12.80 -7.51 29.24
C LYS A 564 13.58 -7.93 30.50
N ASP A 565 13.11 -7.57 31.70
CA ASP A 565 13.72 -8.00 32.96
C ASP A 565 13.27 -9.43 33.37
N GLY A 566 12.35 -10.03 32.62
CA GLY A 566 11.75 -11.33 32.94
C GLY A 566 10.64 -11.25 33.99
N ARG A 567 10.10 -10.06 34.23
CA ARG A 567 8.96 -9.87 35.13
C ARG A 567 7.67 -10.15 34.36
N LEU A 568 6.84 -11.04 34.92
CA LEU A 568 5.49 -11.28 34.42
C LEU A 568 4.65 -9.99 34.51
N ILE A 569 4.16 -9.53 33.35
CA ILE A 569 3.32 -8.33 33.23
C ILE A 569 1.88 -8.69 32.86
N ASN A 570 1.66 -9.78 32.11
CA ASN A 570 0.34 -10.35 31.88
C ASN A 570 0.35 -11.85 32.24
N PRO A 571 -0.52 -12.29 33.17
CA PRO A 571 -0.59 -13.70 33.57
C PRO A 571 -0.99 -14.66 32.45
N GLY A 572 -1.52 -14.14 31.33
CA GLY A 572 -1.73 -14.89 30.12
C GLY A 572 -3.16 -15.38 29.89
N PHE A 573 -3.34 -16.10 28.80
CA PHE A 573 -4.59 -16.74 28.38
C PHE A 573 -4.31 -18.10 27.71
N PHE A 574 -5.33 -18.95 27.61
CA PHE A 574 -5.24 -20.21 26.84
C PHE A 574 -5.74 -19.96 25.41
N ALA A 575 -4.87 -20.11 24.41
CA ALA A 575 -5.20 -19.86 23.00
C ALA A 575 -6.15 -20.92 22.41
N TYR A 576 -6.10 -22.14 22.95
CA TYR A 576 -6.97 -23.27 22.56
C TYR A 576 -7.59 -23.91 23.81
N ASP A 577 -8.23 -25.08 23.66
CA ASP A 577 -8.78 -25.82 24.80
C ASP A 577 -7.72 -25.98 25.90
N TYR A 578 -8.03 -25.50 27.10
CA TYR A 578 -7.11 -25.54 28.24
C TYR A 578 -6.68 -26.97 28.63
N ASN A 579 -7.40 -28.00 28.20
CA ASN A 579 -7.04 -29.42 28.37
C ASN A 579 -6.10 -29.95 27.29
N SER A 580 -5.89 -29.22 26.19
CA SER A 580 -4.87 -29.56 25.20
C SER A 580 -3.50 -29.61 25.87
N ARG A 581 -2.65 -30.54 25.42
CA ARG A 581 -1.28 -30.74 25.96
C ARG A 581 -0.22 -30.67 24.86
N TYR A 582 -0.58 -30.11 23.71
CA TYR A 582 0.30 -29.94 22.57
C TYR A 582 1.14 -28.66 22.64
N GLY A 583 0.93 -27.84 23.67
CA GLY A 583 1.56 -26.53 23.78
C GLY A 583 0.99 -25.50 22.80
N VAL A 584 1.73 -24.40 22.61
CA VAL A 584 1.40 -23.33 21.68
C VAL A 584 2.68 -22.66 21.16
N ASN A 585 2.78 -22.55 19.83
CA ASN A 585 3.78 -21.76 19.12
C ASN A 585 3.25 -20.34 18.99
N VAL A 586 4.14 -19.35 19.09
CA VAL A 586 3.79 -17.93 19.15
C VAL A 586 4.65 -17.12 18.20
N ALA A 587 4.04 -16.14 17.53
CA ALA A 587 4.70 -15.06 16.81
C ALA A 587 3.96 -13.75 17.16
N ALA A 588 4.63 -12.62 17.01
CA ALA A 588 4.05 -11.29 17.14
C ALA A 588 4.11 -10.59 15.79
N LEU A 589 3.08 -9.82 15.45
CA LEU A 589 3.00 -9.13 14.17
C LEU A 589 1.96 -8.01 14.16
N ASP A 590 2.27 -6.90 13.49
CA ASP A 590 1.29 -5.86 13.15
C ASP A 590 0.61 -6.23 11.83
N THR A 591 -0.59 -6.81 11.95
CA THR A 591 -1.35 -7.25 10.78
C THR A 591 -2.09 -6.12 10.07
N ASN A 592 -2.25 -4.98 10.74
CA ASN A 592 -3.22 -3.96 10.34
C ASN A 592 -2.59 -2.58 10.08
N GLY A 593 -1.31 -2.42 10.41
CA GLY A 593 -0.51 -1.22 10.19
C GLY A 593 -0.76 -0.12 11.23
N ASP A 594 -1.33 -0.44 12.40
CA ASP A 594 -1.56 0.55 13.47
C ASP A 594 -0.36 0.75 14.41
N GLY A 595 0.72 0.00 14.19
CA GLY A 595 1.93 0.01 15.00
C GLY A 595 1.78 -0.74 16.32
N ILE A 596 0.76 -1.58 16.49
CA ILE A 596 0.55 -2.44 17.64
C ILE A 596 0.59 -3.90 17.19
N ASP A 597 1.49 -4.68 17.79
CA ASP A 597 1.60 -6.09 17.47
C ASP A 597 0.44 -6.90 18.06
N GLU A 598 -0.11 -7.80 17.26
CA GLU A 598 -0.96 -8.89 17.66
C GLU A 598 -0.17 -10.16 18.01
N ILE A 599 -0.82 -11.09 18.72
CA ILE A 599 -0.25 -12.40 19.07
C ILE A 599 -0.84 -13.47 18.15
N LEU A 600 -0.02 -13.96 17.23
CA LEU A 600 -0.31 -15.13 16.39
C LEU A 600 0.02 -16.41 17.15
N THR A 601 -0.87 -17.40 17.04
CA THR A 601 -0.69 -18.69 17.70
C THR A 601 -0.95 -19.86 16.76
N GLY A 602 -0.16 -20.92 16.96
CA GLY A 602 -0.31 -22.24 16.35
C GLY A 602 -0.28 -23.33 17.41
N GLN A 603 -1.04 -24.42 17.27
CA GLN A 603 -0.86 -25.56 18.19
C GLN A 603 0.47 -26.27 17.90
N GLY A 604 1.21 -26.59 18.96
CA GLY A 604 2.49 -27.29 18.85
C GLY A 604 2.37 -28.77 18.49
N GLU A 605 3.48 -29.49 18.62
CA GLU A 605 3.64 -30.89 18.18
C GLU A 605 2.50 -31.82 18.66
N GLY A 606 1.93 -32.59 17.73
CA GLY A 606 0.82 -33.51 17.97
C GLY A 606 -0.57 -32.86 17.97
N GLY A 607 -0.63 -31.53 17.94
CA GLY A 607 -1.86 -30.75 17.78
C GLY A 607 -2.36 -30.71 16.34
N VAL A 608 -3.43 -29.96 16.13
CA VAL A 608 -3.95 -29.69 14.78
C VAL A 608 -3.43 -28.33 14.28
N PRO A 609 -3.20 -28.14 12.96
CA PRO A 609 -2.61 -26.91 12.42
C PRO A 609 -3.63 -25.77 12.33
N GLU A 610 -4.25 -25.43 13.46
CA GLU A 610 -5.20 -24.32 13.62
C GLU A 610 -4.46 -23.06 14.03
N ILE A 611 -4.73 -21.94 13.34
CA ILE A 611 -4.13 -20.64 13.58
C ILE A 611 -5.16 -19.70 14.22
N LYS A 612 -4.72 -18.90 15.20
CA LYS A 612 -5.52 -17.87 15.86
C LYS A 612 -4.71 -16.62 16.13
N LEU A 613 -5.36 -15.47 16.05
CA LEU A 613 -4.78 -14.14 16.30
C LEU A 613 -5.49 -13.53 17.51
N PHE A 614 -4.71 -12.96 18.43
CA PHE A 614 -5.21 -12.39 19.67
C PHE A 614 -4.62 -11.01 19.93
N ASP A 615 -5.37 -10.15 20.63
CA ASP A 615 -4.77 -9.00 21.30
C ASP A 615 -3.97 -9.45 22.54
N LYS A 616 -3.25 -8.50 23.15
CA LYS A 616 -2.49 -8.71 24.38
C LYS A 616 -3.29 -9.24 25.57
N ASP A 617 -4.62 -9.04 25.58
CA ASP A 617 -5.53 -9.45 26.65
C ASP A 617 -6.19 -10.81 26.36
N GLY A 618 -5.88 -11.44 25.22
CA GLY A 618 -6.37 -12.75 24.82
C GLY A 618 -7.73 -12.72 24.14
N LYS A 619 -8.18 -11.57 23.63
CA LYS A 619 -9.37 -11.48 22.79
C LYS A 619 -9.00 -11.91 21.37
N GLU A 620 -9.74 -12.87 20.84
CA GLU A 620 -9.58 -13.34 19.45
C GLU A 620 -9.98 -12.22 18.47
N LEU A 621 -9.09 -11.90 17.54
CA LEU A 621 -9.22 -10.80 16.58
C LEU A 621 -9.65 -11.26 15.18
N MET A 622 -9.37 -12.53 14.84
CA MET A 622 -9.80 -13.14 13.58
C MET A 622 -10.44 -14.51 13.84
N ASN A 623 -11.28 -14.98 12.91
CA ASN A 623 -11.75 -16.36 12.96
C ASN A 623 -10.57 -17.32 12.74
N SER A 624 -10.51 -18.39 13.55
CA SER A 624 -9.48 -19.40 13.36
C SER A 624 -9.54 -20.08 11.98
N PHE A 625 -8.37 -20.41 11.43
CA PHE A 625 -8.26 -21.10 10.15
C PHE A 625 -7.25 -22.26 10.20
N TRP A 626 -7.26 -23.09 9.16
CA TRP A 626 -6.39 -24.27 9.06
C TRP A 626 -5.23 -23.99 8.12
N ALA A 627 -4.01 -23.92 8.65
CA ALA A 627 -2.79 -23.70 7.86
C ALA A 627 -2.47 -24.92 6.97
N PHE A 628 -2.69 -26.12 7.48
CA PHE A 628 -2.42 -27.37 6.75
C PHE A 628 -3.59 -28.34 6.85
N SER A 629 -3.46 -29.51 6.23
CA SER A 629 -4.48 -30.55 6.35
C SER A 629 -4.77 -30.89 7.83
N ARG A 630 -6.04 -31.15 8.18
CA ARG A 630 -6.48 -31.41 9.57
C ARG A 630 -5.82 -32.63 10.24
N SER A 631 -5.07 -33.43 9.50
CA SER A 631 -4.27 -34.55 10.01
C SER A 631 -2.81 -34.18 10.31
N GLY A 632 -2.46 -32.88 10.35
CA GLY A 632 -1.12 -32.38 10.63
C GLY A 632 -0.63 -32.67 12.05
N ASN A 633 0.66 -32.41 12.30
CA ASN A 633 1.36 -32.66 13.56
C ASN A 633 1.61 -31.36 14.35
N GLY A 634 0.67 -30.41 14.34
CA GLY A 634 0.88 -29.03 14.77
C GLY A 634 1.32 -28.10 13.64
N VAL A 635 1.68 -26.86 14.00
CA VAL A 635 2.09 -25.82 13.05
C VAL A 635 3.03 -24.82 13.74
N GLU A 636 4.19 -24.56 13.13
CA GLU A 636 5.03 -23.42 13.53
C GLU A 636 4.51 -22.14 12.88
N VAL A 637 4.68 -21.02 13.56
CA VAL A 637 4.21 -19.71 13.12
C VAL A 637 5.36 -18.71 13.15
N SER A 638 5.35 -17.80 12.19
CA SER A 638 6.22 -16.63 12.12
C SER A 638 5.48 -15.50 11.44
N ALA A 639 6.09 -14.34 11.43
CA ALA A 639 5.61 -13.18 10.71
C ALA A 639 6.78 -12.45 10.09
N ALA A 640 6.52 -11.87 8.91
CA ALA A 640 7.41 -10.95 8.23
C ALA A 640 6.61 -10.26 7.14
N ASP A 641 7.00 -9.03 6.82
CA ASP A 641 6.60 -8.34 5.60
C ASP A 641 7.30 -8.99 4.41
N LEU A 642 6.62 -9.94 3.76
CA LEU A 642 7.15 -10.76 2.68
C LEU A 642 6.98 -10.12 1.31
N ASP A 643 6.04 -9.18 1.19
CA ASP A 643 5.81 -8.49 -0.06
C ASP A 643 6.29 -7.04 -0.06
N GLY A 644 6.55 -6.41 1.09
CA GLY A 644 7.16 -5.09 1.22
C GLY A 644 6.13 -3.97 1.41
N ASP A 645 4.87 -4.32 1.68
CA ASP A 645 3.76 -3.37 1.82
C ASP A 645 3.71 -2.69 3.20
N GLY A 646 4.66 -3.00 4.07
CA GLY A 646 4.77 -2.47 5.43
C GLY A 646 3.85 -3.16 6.44
N LYS A 647 3.07 -4.17 6.03
CA LYS A 647 2.30 -5.04 6.93
C LYS A 647 2.96 -6.40 6.97
N GLU A 648 2.84 -7.05 8.11
CA GLU A 648 3.44 -8.37 8.26
C GLU A 648 2.46 -9.49 7.90
N GLU A 649 2.94 -10.44 7.10
CA GLU A 649 2.18 -11.62 6.73
C GLU A 649 2.21 -12.70 7.81
N ILE A 650 1.11 -13.47 7.87
CA ILE A 650 1.10 -14.70 8.64
C ILE A 650 1.84 -15.79 7.86
N ILE A 651 2.97 -16.25 8.40
CA ILE A 651 3.75 -17.35 7.85
C ILE A 651 3.56 -18.58 8.73
N THR A 652 3.28 -19.71 8.10
CA THR A 652 3.11 -20.99 8.80
C THR A 652 4.01 -22.05 8.20
N PHE A 653 4.58 -22.90 9.05
CA PHE A 653 5.49 -23.95 8.59
C PHE A 653 5.02 -25.33 9.02
N THR A 654 5.32 -26.32 8.18
CA THR A 654 5.29 -27.72 8.60
C THR A 654 6.34 -27.99 9.67
N GLN A 655 6.00 -28.87 10.60
CA GLN A 655 6.95 -29.38 11.61
C GLN A 655 8.03 -30.28 11.00
N ASP A 656 7.69 -30.96 9.90
CA ASP A 656 8.64 -31.78 9.16
C ASP A 656 9.55 -30.89 8.31
N VAL A 657 10.86 -31.14 8.39
CA VAL A 657 11.88 -30.47 7.57
C VAL A 657 12.44 -31.42 6.52
N PHE A 658 12.60 -30.90 5.31
CA PHE A 658 13.38 -31.55 4.28
C PHE A 658 14.86 -31.19 4.46
N THR A 659 15.69 -32.20 4.73
CA THR A 659 17.15 -32.03 4.76
C THR A 659 17.73 -32.55 3.46
N LEU A 660 18.36 -31.69 2.65
CA LEU A 660 19.24 -32.17 1.58
C LEU A 660 20.38 -32.95 2.24
N SER A 661 20.57 -34.20 1.83
CA SER A 661 21.62 -35.05 2.37
C SER A 661 23.00 -34.55 1.91
N GLY A 662 23.64 -33.70 2.71
CA GLY A 662 25.08 -33.50 2.69
C GLY A 662 25.56 -32.05 2.66
N ILE A 663 26.06 -31.59 3.82
CA ILE A 663 27.40 -30.97 3.97
C ILE A 663 28.07 -31.65 5.16
#